data_AF-A0A6M2DUR0-F1
#
_entry.id   AF-A0A6M2DUR0-F1
#
_cell.length_a   1.000
_cell.length_b   1.000
_cell.length_c   1.000
_cell.angle_alpha   90.00
_cell.angle_beta   90.00
_cell.angle_gamma   90.00
#
_symmetry.space_group_name_H-M   'P 1'
#
loop_
_entity.id
_entity.type
_entity.pdbx_description
1 polymer ?
#
loop_
_entity_poly.entity_id
_entity_poly.type
_entity_poly.pdbx_seq_one_letter_code
_entity_poly.pdbx_strand_id
1 'polypeptide(L)'
;KDIPDIFLKPDMRLNETATFNAIYPNIMDAPDKASQSGRLLQEKLSHYLDVVEVQIAQQVSQKSYAFFHAMTSHDAMMEQMNQAEANVRAIRSKIQSIDATLVKDSLKILSFERSRSNHSSILEKLKLMSTVHQTQPMIQLLLSTPDYVAALDLISTTQEILSQELAGVHSFRHLPSQLTEMERLIDKILSTEFEKYAAADLNRPLTENNTAMVDSDKLISTISGLLRQKNFTFIDAYKEEAITTVKAIVKQMVIEIIASSDAEICLTGSGEQQVQTLSLSEWLTLLETATLTLERLILRVKAVHDVMFHTACSSTEKQHDSDDSLDFSESETFLNKSDFEIVEKKLNDLLKAVCDYCHERCANLVSNQSLDKSTVTISQIARLSEIVKTFTQQCEQVCGKECVALKAAFKAQASRYVQKFHTDKKAKLALLLDSEQWKQADVPSEFQTLIDGISSTGSFSHVKPLSSLSNGCEGNSGRSTPTLDPSKAAPVLQVAGEPYAVVGTVLLLVQIISEYCRSSERLAPMMSQQYSRNLSELLRSFNSRCCQLVLGAGAIHVAGLKTITSANLALVSRALQLILWLLPYVREHFRPYTDIGWCGSVERDLTSHVQEIADKIQFIVSKIIGDQLDSWDARPPVPSQSFRKISLHLVKLHEAIAPILPRPQIHRLYKTVHRNFKDKLRDQLLHINIINDGSPQHGVVTSELMFYLETLRTLKAVPEEELADGSMDDIWLR
;
A
#
# COMPACT_ATOMS: atom_id res chain seq x y z
N LYS A 1 62.13 -145.96 55.14
CA LYS A 1 62.01 -146.82 53.92
C LYS A 1 61.45 -148.14 54.41
N ASP A 2 60.21 -148.12 54.87
CA ASP A 2 59.68 -149.18 55.73
C ASP A 2 58.49 -149.91 55.09
N ILE A 3 57.89 -149.34 54.03
CA ILE A 3 56.78 -149.93 53.27
C ILE A 3 57.32 -150.70 52.07
N PRO A 4 57.02 -152.01 51.91
CA PRO A 4 57.39 -152.78 50.74
C PRO A 4 56.80 -152.19 49.46
N ASP A 5 57.61 -152.15 48.39
CA ASP A 5 57.25 -151.60 47.07
C ASP A 5 56.02 -152.27 46.41
N ILE A 6 55.56 -153.41 46.94
CA ILE A 6 54.34 -154.10 46.51
C ILE A 6 53.09 -153.25 46.82
N PHE A 7 53.09 -152.47 47.91
CA PHE A 7 51.96 -151.61 48.29
C PHE A 7 51.96 -150.23 47.62
N LEU A 8 53.05 -149.86 46.94
CA LEU A 8 53.19 -148.59 46.22
C LEU A 8 52.89 -148.73 44.72
N LYS A 9 52.58 -149.94 44.24
CA LYS A 9 52.18 -150.19 42.85
C LYS A 9 50.65 -150.04 42.69
N PRO A 10 50.17 -149.36 41.63
CA PRO A 10 48.75 -149.08 41.44
C PRO A 10 47.88 -150.30 41.04
N ASP A 11 48.47 -151.34 40.42
CA ASP A 11 47.73 -152.51 39.91
C ASP A 11 48.00 -153.77 40.75
N MET A 12 47.31 -153.93 41.88
CA MET A 12 47.44 -155.12 42.73
C MET A 12 46.44 -156.22 42.29
N ARG A 13 46.87 -157.18 41.47
CA ARG A 13 46.01 -158.29 41.00
C ARG A 13 46.07 -159.49 41.95
N LEU A 14 45.03 -159.65 42.78
CA LEU A 14 44.89 -160.73 43.77
C LEU A 14 44.54 -162.11 43.20
N ASN A 15 44.33 -162.24 41.88
CA ASN A 15 43.96 -163.50 41.23
C ASN A 15 45.15 -164.45 40.96
N GLU A 16 46.39 -163.97 41.04
CA GLU A 16 47.57 -164.82 40.84
C GLU A 16 48.00 -165.48 42.15
N THR A 17 48.09 -166.81 42.13
CA THR A 17 48.44 -167.64 43.30
C THR A 17 49.81 -167.29 43.90
N ALA A 18 50.74 -166.73 43.10
CA ALA A 18 52.05 -166.27 43.56
C ALA A 18 51.96 -164.97 44.39
N THR A 19 51.15 -164.01 43.94
CA THR A 19 50.95 -162.71 44.60
C THR A 19 50.16 -162.89 45.90
N PHE A 20 49.20 -163.82 45.90
CA PHE A 20 48.47 -164.20 47.11
C PHE A 20 49.38 -164.90 48.13
N ASN A 21 50.25 -165.82 47.70
CA ASN A 21 51.20 -166.48 48.60
C ASN A 21 52.28 -165.53 49.16
N ALA A 22 52.63 -164.48 48.43
CA ALA A 22 53.55 -163.44 48.91
C ALA A 22 52.92 -162.57 50.02
N ILE A 23 51.59 -162.47 50.05
CA ILE A 23 50.82 -161.72 51.06
C ILE A 23 50.38 -162.64 52.21
N TYR A 24 50.10 -163.93 51.93
CA TYR A 24 49.65 -164.94 52.89
C TYR A 24 50.49 -166.24 52.83
N PRO A 25 51.62 -166.34 53.55
CA PRO A 25 52.38 -167.58 53.62
C PRO A 25 51.75 -168.60 54.58
N ASN A 26 51.70 -169.88 54.17
CA ASN A 26 51.36 -171.10 54.95
C ASN A 26 49.87 -171.46 55.23
N ILE A 27 48.91 -171.06 54.40
CA ILE A 27 47.50 -171.53 54.58
C ILE A 27 47.26 -172.96 54.03
N MET A 28 48.08 -173.47 53.10
CA MET A 28 47.80 -174.76 52.45
C MET A 28 48.28 -176.02 53.19
N ASP A 29 49.29 -175.96 54.07
CA ASP A 29 49.94 -177.18 54.58
C ASP A 29 49.53 -177.65 56.00
N ALA A 30 48.75 -176.87 56.76
CA ALA A 30 48.13 -177.37 58.01
C ALA A 30 47.01 -176.44 58.52
N PRO A 31 45.75 -176.91 58.67
CA PRO A 31 44.60 -176.05 59.00
C PRO A 31 44.60 -175.46 60.42
N ASP A 32 45.46 -175.94 61.33
CA ASP A 32 45.46 -175.49 62.73
C ASP A 32 46.30 -174.22 63.02
N LYS A 33 47.04 -173.65 62.05
CA LYS A 33 47.94 -172.49 62.27
C LYS A 33 47.59 -171.17 61.56
N ALA A 34 46.48 -171.10 60.82
CA ALA A 34 46.14 -169.92 60.00
C ALA A 34 45.77 -168.64 60.80
N SER A 35 45.31 -168.75 62.04
CA SER A 35 44.77 -167.60 62.78
C SER A 35 45.83 -166.64 63.35
N GLN A 36 47.04 -167.13 63.65
CA GLN A 36 48.11 -166.29 64.22
C GLN A 36 48.79 -165.39 63.18
N SER A 37 48.96 -165.86 61.95
CA SER A 37 49.67 -165.12 60.89
C SER A 37 48.93 -163.84 60.46
N GLY A 38 47.59 -163.81 60.54
CA GLY A 38 46.79 -162.65 60.14
C GLY A 38 46.94 -161.42 61.04
N ARG A 39 47.13 -161.61 62.36
CA ARG A 39 47.25 -160.49 63.32
C ARG A 39 48.52 -159.67 63.15
N LEU A 40 49.65 -160.34 62.87
CA LEU A 40 50.94 -159.67 62.66
C LEU A 40 50.96 -158.77 61.42
N LEU A 41 50.16 -159.09 60.41
CA LEU A 41 50.07 -158.29 59.19
C LEU A 41 49.29 -156.98 59.41
N GLN A 42 48.26 -157.02 60.24
CA GLN A 42 47.42 -155.85 60.55
C GLN A 42 48.22 -154.78 61.30
N GLU A 43 49.07 -155.16 62.26
CA GLU A 43 49.93 -154.22 62.99
C GLU A 43 50.92 -153.49 62.06
N LYS A 44 51.50 -154.19 61.08
CA LYS A 44 52.42 -153.56 60.11
C LYS A 44 51.72 -152.53 59.22
N LEU A 45 50.51 -152.82 58.75
CA LEU A 45 49.73 -151.88 57.94
C LEU A 45 49.36 -150.61 58.71
N SER A 46 49.08 -150.71 60.02
CA SER A 46 48.76 -149.54 60.84
C SER A 46 49.95 -148.59 60.98
N HIS A 47 51.17 -149.11 61.15
CA HIS A 47 52.39 -148.29 61.25
C HIS A 47 52.67 -147.48 59.98
N TYR A 48 52.32 -148.02 58.81
CA TYR A 48 52.52 -147.33 57.54
C TYR A 48 51.59 -146.13 57.36
N LEU A 49 50.40 -146.15 57.96
CA LEU A 49 49.44 -145.05 57.89
C LEU A 49 49.94 -143.82 58.65
N ASP A 50 50.47 -144.01 59.86
CA ASP A 50 51.01 -142.92 60.70
C ASP A 50 52.15 -142.15 60.01
N VAL A 51 53.02 -142.86 59.27
CA VAL A 51 54.16 -142.23 58.57
C VAL A 51 53.69 -141.27 57.48
N VAL A 52 52.58 -141.59 56.80
CA VAL A 52 52.02 -140.73 55.74
C VAL A 52 51.41 -139.46 56.32
N GLU A 53 50.73 -139.54 57.47
CA GLU A 53 50.12 -138.37 58.11
C GLU A 53 51.15 -137.32 58.52
N VAL A 54 52.28 -137.75 59.10
CA VAL A 54 53.35 -136.84 59.53
C VAL A 54 53.94 -136.05 58.35
N GLN A 55 54.12 -136.69 57.20
CA GLN A 55 54.69 -136.03 56.02
C GLN A 55 53.75 -134.98 55.42
N ILE A 56 52.44 -135.23 55.44
CA ILE A 56 51.44 -134.26 54.95
C ILE A 56 51.42 -133.00 55.82
N ALA A 57 51.45 -133.15 57.15
CA ALA A 57 51.45 -132.02 58.07
C ALA A 57 52.65 -131.06 57.86
N GLN A 58 53.82 -131.62 57.55
CA GLN A 58 55.05 -130.84 57.39
C GLN A 58 55.05 -129.98 56.12
N GLN A 59 54.47 -130.46 55.01
CA GLN A 59 54.37 -129.67 53.77
C GLN A 59 53.40 -128.49 53.89
N VAL A 60 52.28 -128.65 54.59
CA VAL A 60 51.28 -127.58 54.76
C VAL A 60 51.86 -126.41 55.55
N SER A 61 52.68 -126.68 56.57
CA SER A 61 53.33 -125.67 57.40
C SER A 61 54.21 -124.70 56.59
N GLN A 62 55.12 -125.23 55.76
CA GLN A 62 56.13 -124.42 55.08
C GLN A 62 55.56 -123.44 54.04
N LYS A 63 54.43 -123.77 53.40
CA LYS A 63 53.88 -122.96 52.31
C LYS A 63 52.92 -121.85 52.75
N SER A 64 52.53 -121.80 54.03
CA SER A 64 51.52 -120.86 54.54
C SER A 64 51.98 -119.40 54.59
N TYR A 65 53.22 -119.12 54.98
CA TYR A 65 53.71 -117.74 55.22
C TYR A 65 53.73 -116.84 53.98
N ALA A 66 54.21 -117.37 52.85
CA ALA A 66 54.29 -116.62 51.59
C ALA A 66 52.91 -116.21 51.05
N PHE A 67 51.89 -117.03 51.31
CA PHE A 67 50.51 -116.75 50.91
C PHE A 67 49.95 -115.53 51.66
N PHE A 68 50.14 -115.43 52.97
CA PHE A 68 49.60 -114.33 53.78
C PHE A 68 50.25 -112.98 53.48
N HIS A 69 51.56 -112.94 53.18
CA HIS A 69 52.24 -111.68 52.82
C HIS A 69 51.75 -111.12 51.48
N ALA A 70 51.48 -111.99 50.49
CA ALA A 70 50.90 -111.55 49.22
C ALA A 70 49.49 -110.97 49.40
N MET A 71 48.70 -111.56 50.31
CA MET A 71 47.34 -111.10 50.64
C MET A 71 47.37 -109.68 51.25
N THR A 72 48.26 -109.42 52.22
CA THR A 72 48.32 -108.10 52.88
C THR A 72 48.73 -106.97 51.92
N SER A 73 49.66 -107.26 51.00
CA SER A 73 50.07 -106.30 49.96
C SER A 73 48.95 -105.99 48.96
N HIS A 74 48.17 -107.01 48.59
CA HIS A 74 47.00 -106.84 47.73
C HIS A 74 45.94 -105.95 48.39
N ASP A 75 45.65 -106.17 49.67
CA ASP A 75 44.70 -105.36 50.42
C ASP A 75 45.15 -103.88 50.51
N ALA A 76 46.44 -103.64 50.77
CA ALA A 76 46.97 -102.28 50.85
C ALA A 76 46.90 -101.51 49.51
N MET A 77 47.18 -102.17 48.38
CA MET A 77 47.02 -101.56 47.05
C MET A 77 45.55 -101.31 46.72
N MET A 78 44.65 -102.23 47.11
CA MET A 78 43.22 -102.06 46.91
C MET A 78 42.69 -100.84 47.67
N GLU A 79 43.17 -100.61 48.89
CA GLU A 79 42.82 -99.43 49.70
C GLU A 79 43.30 -98.13 49.06
N GLN A 80 44.56 -98.06 48.60
CA GLN A 80 45.08 -96.87 47.90
C GLN A 80 44.35 -96.60 46.58
N MET A 81 44.00 -97.63 45.82
CA MET A 81 43.25 -97.50 44.57
C MET A 81 41.82 -97.00 44.81
N ASN A 82 41.17 -97.49 45.86
CA ASN A 82 39.86 -96.98 46.29
C ASN A 82 39.93 -95.50 46.71
N GLN A 83 40.99 -95.10 47.40
CA GLN A 83 41.19 -93.71 47.82
C GLN A 83 41.47 -92.78 46.62
N ALA A 84 42.27 -93.23 45.65
CA ALA A 84 42.50 -92.50 44.40
C ALA A 84 41.22 -92.36 43.57
N GLU A 85 40.42 -93.43 43.47
CA GLU A 85 39.13 -93.40 42.79
C GLU A 85 38.17 -92.39 43.45
N ALA A 86 38.11 -92.38 44.78
CA ALA A 86 37.31 -91.41 45.53
C ALA A 86 37.74 -89.96 45.26
N ASN A 87 39.05 -89.69 45.23
CA ASN A 87 39.58 -88.35 44.95
C ASN A 87 39.30 -87.88 43.52
N VAL A 88 39.45 -88.74 42.52
CA VAL A 88 39.13 -88.41 41.12
C VAL A 88 37.62 -88.13 40.97
N ARG A 89 36.78 -88.93 41.63
CA ARG A 89 35.32 -88.71 41.63
C ARG A 89 34.96 -87.37 42.28
N ALA A 90 35.62 -87.00 43.38
CA ALA A 90 35.43 -85.71 44.05
C ALA A 90 35.90 -84.50 43.22
N ILE A 91 37.03 -84.61 42.49
CA ILE A 91 37.50 -83.53 41.62
C ILE A 91 36.56 -83.37 40.41
N ARG A 92 36.13 -84.47 39.80
CA ARG A 92 35.17 -84.42 38.68
C ARG A 92 33.84 -83.79 39.10
N SER A 93 33.33 -84.10 40.30
CA SER A 93 32.10 -83.46 40.80
C SER A 93 32.30 -81.97 41.08
N LYS A 94 33.45 -81.56 41.66
CA LYS A 94 33.78 -80.14 41.85
C LYS A 94 33.87 -79.39 40.52
N ILE A 95 34.52 -79.96 39.50
CA ILE A 95 34.59 -79.35 38.16
C ILE A 95 33.20 -79.22 37.53
N GLN A 96 32.35 -80.25 37.65
CA GLN A 96 30.96 -80.16 37.17
C GLN A 96 30.17 -79.08 37.91
N SER A 97 30.38 -78.93 39.22
CA SER A 97 29.74 -77.85 39.99
C SER A 97 30.23 -76.47 39.54
N ILE A 98 31.53 -76.31 39.24
CA ILE A 98 32.09 -75.05 38.75
C ILE A 98 31.55 -74.72 37.34
N ASP A 99 31.48 -75.70 36.43
CA ASP A 99 30.89 -75.49 35.09
C ASP A 99 29.41 -75.07 35.17
N ALA A 100 28.64 -75.75 36.03
CA ALA A 100 27.23 -75.42 36.23
C ALA A 100 27.04 -74.02 36.82
N THR A 101 27.81 -73.67 37.86
CA THR A 101 27.55 -72.45 38.65
C THR A 101 28.26 -71.21 38.11
N LEU A 102 29.49 -71.33 37.59
CA LEU A 102 30.26 -70.17 37.14
C LEU A 102 30.12 -69.91 35.64
N VAL A 103 30.08 -70.95 34.80
CA VAL A 103 30.05 -70.77 33.33
C VAL A 103 28.61 -70.67 32.83
N LYS A 104 27.75 -71.63 33.16
CA LYS A 104 26.37 -71.64 32.65
C LYS A 104 25.52 -70.52 33.26
N ASP A 105 25.63 -70.27 34.55
CA ASP A 105 24.83 -69.21 35.17
C ASP A 105 25.32 -67.80 34.80
N SER A 106 26.62 -67.59 34.55
CA SER A 106 27.10 -66.29 34.01
C SER A 106 26.64 -66.04 32.58
N LEU A 107 26.61 -67.06 31.73
CA LEU A 107 26.00 -66.97 30.39
C LEU A 107 24.49 -66.72 30.45
N LYS A 108 23.79 -67.30 31.44
CA LYS A 108 22.37 -66.98 31.68
C LYS A 108 22.18 -65.51 32.08
N ILE A 109 23.04 -64.95 32.93
CA ILE A 109 22.97 -63.52 33.30
C ILE A 109 23.09 -62.62 32.05
N LEU A 110 24.04 -62.91 31.15
CA LEU A 110 24.15 -62.18 29.88
C LEU A 110 22.90 -62.35 29.00
N SER A 111 22.32 -63.56 28.96
CA SER A 111 21.07 -63.81 28.24
C SER A 111 19.88 -63.06 28.85
N PHE A 112 19.83 -62.95 30.19
CA PHE A 112 18.80 -62.20 30.90
C PHE A 112 18.95 -60.69 30.71
N GLU A 113 20.17 -60.17 30.67
CA GLU A 113 20.40 -58.75 30.38
C GLU A 113 19.98 -58.39 28.95
N ARG A 114 20.29 -59.26 27.98
CA ARG A 114 19.79 -59.11 26.61
C ARG A 114 18.27 -59.20 26.53
N SER A 115 17.68 -60.15 27.25
CA SER A 115 16.22 -60.28 27.35
C SER A 115 15.60 -59.03 27.98
N ARG A 116 16.19 -58.49 29.05
CA ARG A 116 15.75 -57.28 29.74
C ARG A 116 15.81 -56.05 28.81
N SER A 117 16.90 -55.89 28.06
CA SER A 117 17.03 -54.83 27.05
C SER A 117 15.95 -54.95 25.96
N ASN A 118 15.67 -56.17 25.49
CA ASN A 118 14.61 -56.40 24.51
C ASN A 118 13.22 -56.08 25.08
N HIS A 119 12.93 -56.50 26.31
CA HIS A 119 11.67 -56.19 26.99
C HIS A 119 11.51 -54.68 27.24
N SER A 120 12.59 -53.98 27.57
CA SER A 120 12.58 -52.52 27.76
C SER A 120 12.24 -51.80 26.45
N SER A 121 12.87 -52.20 25.34
CA SER A 121 12.56 -51.64 24.01
C SER A 121 11.12 -51.93 23.58
N ILE A 122 10.60 -53.13 23.87
CA ILE A 122 9.19 -53.47 23.60
C ILE A 122 8.26 -52.61 24.47
N LEU A 123 8.58 -52.39 25.74
CA LEU A 123 7.79 -51.57 26.65
C LEU A 123 7.73 -50.10 26.19
N GLU A 124 8.86 -49.55 25.75
CA GLU A 124 8.91 -48.20 25.17
C GLU A 124 8.03 -48.08 23.93
N LYS A 125 8.12 -49.04 23.01
CA LYS A 125 7.23 -49.07 21.83
C LYS A 125 5.76 -49.18 22.22
N LEU A 126 5.41 -50.04 23.19
CA LEU A 126 4.03 -50.17 23.68
C LEU A 126 3.50 -48.89 24.34
N LYS A 127 4.35 -48.15 25.07
CA LYS A 127 3.99 -46.84 25.63
C LYS A 127 3.68 -45.84 24.53
N LEU A 128 4.52 -45.76 23.49
CA LEU A 128 4.26 -44.90 22.33
C LEU A 128 2.96 -45.29 21.61
N MET A 129 2.69 -46.59 21.45
CA MET A 129 1.42 -47.07 20.89
C MET A 129 0.20 -46.65 21.74
N SER A 130 0.34 -46.66 23.07
CA SER A 130 -0.71 -46.18 23.97
C SER A 130 -0.94 -44.68 23.83
N THR A 131 0.11 -43.87 23.71
CA THR A 131 0.00 -42.43 23.47
C THR A 131 -0.74 -42.15 22.16
N VAL A 132 -0.37 -42.84 21.08
CA VAL A 132 -1.02 -42.70 19.75
C VAL A 132 -2.50 -43.13 19.78
N HIS A 133 -2.88 -44.11 20.60
CA HIS A 133 -4.29 -44.46 20.76
C HIS A 133 -5.07 -43.39 21.55
N GLN A 134 -4.42 -42.71 22.51
CA GLN A 134 -5.04 -41.65 23.31
C GLN A 134 -5.16 -40.33 22.54
N THR A 135 -4.36 -40.09 21.51
CA THR A 135 -4.42 -38.85 20.72
C THR A 135 -5.71 -38.72 19.94
N GLN A 136 -6.28 -39.81 19.40
CA GLN A 136 -7.53 -39.77 18.64
C GLN A 136 -8.74 -39.20 19.43
N PRO A 137 -9.11 -39.71 20.62
CA PRO A 137 -10.17 -39.11 21.43
C PRO A 137 -9.82 -37.71 21.96
N MET A 138 -8.52 -37.42 22.19
CA MET A 138 -8.08 -36.09 22.59
C MET A 138 -8.31 -35.04 21.49
N ILE A 139 -8.02 -35.35 20.22
CA ILE A 139 -8.31 -34.45 19.08
C ILE A 139 -9.82 -34.19 19.00
N GLN A 140 -10.66 -35.20 19.22
CA GLN A 140 -12.11 -35.05 19.20
C GLN A 140 -12.63 -34.15 20.33
N LEU A 141 -11.99 -34.19 21.50
CA LEU A 141 -12.28 -33.26 22.60
C LEU A 141 -11.86 -31.83 22.26
N LEU A 142 -10.65 -31.64 21.72
CA LEU A 142 -10.13 -30.32 21.34
C LEU A 142 -10.97 -29.64 20.25
N LEU A 143 -11.49 -30.43 19.30
CA LEU A 143 -12.47 -29.98 18.30
C LEU A 143 -13.78 -29.46 18.90
N SER A 144 -14.13 -29.87 20.13
CA SER A 144 -15.30 -29.37 20.85
C SER A 144 -15.03 -28.12 21.68
N THR A 145 -13.76 -27.84 22.02
CA THR A 145 -13.31 -26.73 22.87
C THR A 145 -12.64 -25.58 22.10
N PRO A 146 -13.14 -25.24 20.89
CA PRO A 146 -12.51 -24.44 19.82
C PRO A 146 -10.98 -24.29 19.75
N ASP A 147 -10.20 -25.21 20.31
CA ASP A 147 -8.74 -25.11 20.36
C ASP A 147 -8.14 -25.88 19.19
N TYR A 148 -8.20 -25.24 18.02
CA TYR A 148 -7.74 -25.83 16.77
C TYR A 148 -6.21 -25.87 16.67
N VAL A 149 -5.51 -24.98 17.38
CA VAL A 149 -4.04 -24.92 17.37
C VAL A 149 -3.47 -26.14 18.07
N ALA A 150 -3.90 -26.41 19.29
CA ALA A 150 -3.46 -27.58 20.05
C ALA A 150 -3.84 -28.90 19.35
N ALA A 151 -5.00 -28.95 18.67
CA ALA A 151 -5.41 -30.11 17.89
C ALA A 151 -4.46 -30.37 16.71
N LEU A 152 -4.03 -29.33 16.00
CA LEU A 152 -3.10 -29.45 14.87
C LEU A 152 -1.67 -29.78 15.34
N ASP A 153 -1.24 -29.28 16.50
CA ASP A 153 0.05 -29.65 17.11
C ASP A 153 0.09 -31.15 17.40
N LEU A 154 -0.95 -31.63 18.09
CA LEU A 154 -1.08 -33.03 18.46
C LEU A 154 -1.12 -33.95 17.24
N ILE A 155 -1.74 -33.53 16.13
CA ILE A 155 -1.73 -34.26 14.85
C ILE A 155 -0.31 -34.32 14.28
N SER A 156 0.40 -33.19 14.23
CA SER A 156 1.77 -33.11 13.71
C SER A 156 2.72 -33.99 14.51
N THR A 157 2.71 -33.88 15.84
CA THR A 157 3.54 -34.72 16.73
C THR A 157 3.19 -36.19 16.59
N THR A 158 1.90 -36.53 16.42
CA THR A 158 1.49 -37.93 16.22
C THR A 158 1.98 -38.48 14.88
N GLN A 159 1.93 -37.68 13.81
CA GLN A 159 2.47 -38.06 12.50
C GLN A 159 4.00 -38.25 12.54
N GLU A 160 4.72 -37.36 13.25
CA GLU A 160 6.17 -37.46 13.43
C GLU A 160 6.56 -38.74 14.19
N ILE A 161 5.93 -38.99 15.35
CA ILE A 161 6.13 -40.21 16.16
C ILE A 161 5.86 -41.47 15.33
N LEU A 162 4.82 -41.46 14.48
CA LEU A 162 4.51 -42.59 13.63
C LEU A 162 5.58 -42.85 12.56
N SER A 163 6.17 -41.76 12.01
CA SER A 163 7.16 -41.81 10.95
C SER A 163 8.56 -42.21 11.43
N GLN A 164 8.96 -41.77 12.63
CA GLN A 164 10.30 -42.01 13.19
C GLN A 164 10.37 -43.30 14.00
N GLU A 165 9.49 -43.47 14.99
CA GLU A 165 9.60 -44.51 16.03
C GLU A 165 8.80 -45.79 15.73
N LEU A 166 7.68 -45.68 15.00
CA LEU A 166 6.78 -46.79 14.68
C LEU A 166 6.82 -47.25 13.21
N ALA A 167 7.86 -46.87 12.46
CA ALA A 167 8.05 -47.30 11.08
C ALA A 167 8.06 -48.84 10.98
N GLY A 168 7.04 -49.41 10.33
CA GLY A 168 6.91 -50.87 10.10
C GLY A 168 5.84 -51.59 10.93
N VAL A 169 5.14 -50.91 11.86
CA VAL A 169 4.03 -51.52 12.61
C VAL A 169 2.76 -51.54 11.75
N HIS A 170 2.37 -52.72 11.26
CA HIS A 170 1.21 -52.88 10.36
C HIS A 170 -0.13 -52.39 10.93
N SER A 171 -0.31 -52.41 12.24
CA SER A 171 -1.57 -52.02 12.91
C SER A 171 -1.96 -50.55 12.71
N PHE A 172 -0.99 -49.67 12.43
CA PHE A 172 -1.23 -48.22 12.26
C PHE A 172 -1.22 -47.76 10.80
N ARG A 173 -1.26 -48.68 9.83
CA ARG A 173 -1.17 -48.32 8.40
C ARG A 173 -2.22 -47.30 7.94
N HIS A 174 -3.39 -47.31 8.56
CA HIS A 174 -4.51 -46.42 8.21
C HIS A 174 -4.57 -45.14 9.05
N LEU A 175 -3.77 -45.04 10.11
CA LEU A 175 -3.79 -43.88 11.01
C LEU A 175 -3.21 -42.61 10.36
N PRO A 176 -2.10 -42.65 9.57
CA PRO A 176 -1.64 -41.50 8.81
C PRO A 176 -2.74 -40.91 7.93
N SER A 177 -3.43 -41.75 7.14
CA SER A 177 -4.51 -41.30 6.27
C SER A 177 -5.68 -40.70 7.06
N GLN A 178 -6.02 -41.26 8.22
CA GLN A 178 -7.06 -40.70 9.08
C GLN A 178 -6.65 -39.35 9.69
N LEU A 179 -5.39 -39.20 10.11
CA LEU A 179 -4.86 -37.94 10.62
C LEU A 179 -4.86 -36.86 9.53
N THR A 180 -4.51 -37.20 8.29
CA THR A 180 -4.60 -36.27 7.15
C THR A 180 -6.06 -35.92 6.79
N GLU A 181 -7.01 -36.84 6.97
CA GLU A 181 -8.44 -36.55 6.82
C GLU A 181 -8.96 -35.64 7.94
N MET A 182 -8.53 -35.86 9.19
CA MET A 182 -8.86 -35.00 10.33
C MET A 182 -8.28 -33.59 10.16
N GLU A 183 -7.05 -33.48 9.65
CA GLU A 183 -6.42 -32.21 9.27
C GLU A 183 -7.23 -31.47 8.20
N ARG A 184 -7.68 -32.16 7.13
CA ARG A 184 -8.59 -31.58 6.12
C ARG A 184 -9.95 -31.17 6.69
N LEU A 185 -10.47 -31.92 7.65
CA LEU A 185 -11.72 -31.58 8.31
C LEU A 185 -11.56 -30.30 9.14
N ILE A 186 -10.45 -30.15 9.87
CA ILE A 186 -10.12 -28.93 10.60
C ILE A 186 -9.99 -27.74 9.63
N ASP A 187 -9.31 -27.90 8.49
CA ASP A 187 -9.20 -26.84 7.45
C ASP A 187 -10.57 -26.36 6.97
N LYS A 188 -11.47 -27.31 6.67
CA LYS A 188 -12.84 -26.98 6.25
C LYS A 188 -13.64 -26.29 7.37
N ILE A 189 -13.51 -26.76 8.62
CA ILE A 189 -14.19 -26.14 9.76
C ILE A 189 -13.68 -24.70 9.96
N LEU A 190 -12.38 -24.50 10.03
CA LEU A 190 -11.74 -23.19 10.19
C LEU A 190 -12.13 -22.22 9.08
N SER A 191 -12.10 -22.68 7.82
CA SER A 191 -12.52 -21.86 6.67
C SER A 191 -13.99 -21.43 6.79
N THR A 192 -14.89 -22.36 7.15
CA THR A 192 -16.32 -22.03 7.31
C THR A 192 -16.62 -21.18 8.54
N GLU A 193 -15.88 -21.33 9.64
CA GLU A 193 -16.01 -20.45 10.80
C GLU A 193 -15.52 -19.03 10.47
N PHE A 194 -14.42 -18.92 9.74
CA PHE A 194 -13.89 -17.63 9.30
C PHE A 194 -14.83 -16.92 8.31
N GLU A 195 -15.41 -17.63 7.34
CA GLU A 195 -16.42 -17.06 6.43
C GLU A 195 -17.66 -16.57 7.18
N LYS A 196 -18.15 -17.35 8.16
CA LYS A 196 -19.28 -16.93 9.02
C LYS A 196 -18.94 -15.70 9.84
N TYR A 197 -17.73 -15.64 10.38
CA TYR A 197 -17.23 -14.48 11.12
C TYR A 197 -17.16 -13.25 10.19
N ALA A 198 -16.57 -13.39 9.00
CA ALA A 198 -16.45 -12.32 8.02
C ALA A 198 -17.83 -11.76 7.64
N ALA A 199 -18.79 -12.64 7.33
CA ALA A 199 -20.15 -12.23 7.00
C ALA A 199 -20.86 -11.56 8.20
N ALA A 200 -20.66 -12.05 9.43
CA ALA A 200 -21.29 -11.47 10.62
C ALA A 200 -20.71 -10.10 10.99
N ASP A 201 -19.40 -9.92 10.88
CA ASP A 201 -18.73 -8.67 11.22
C ASP A 201 -18.97 -7.59 10.15
N LEU A 202 -18.90 -7.95 8.86
CA LEU A 202 -19.08 -7.01 7.75
C LEU A 202 -20.53 -6.54 7.57
N ASN A 203 -21.52 -7.40 7.85
CA ASN A 203 -22.94 -7.03 7.72
C ASN A 203 -23.54 -6.35 8.97
N ARG A 204 -22.75 -6.11 10.02
CA ARG A 204 -23.21 -5.39 11.21
C ARG A 204 -23.42 -3.90 10.91
N PRO A 205 -24.47 -3.24 11.43
CA PRO A 205 -24.72 -1.82 11.19
C PRO A 205 -23.54 -0.93 11.62
N LEU A 206 -23.07 -0.09 10.68
CA LEU A 206 -21.91 0.81 10.80
C LEU A 206 -22.25 2.12 11.55
N THR A 207 -22.70 1.99 12.79
CA THR A 207 -22.98 3.10 13.71
C THR A 207 -21.70 3.60 14.41
N GLU A 208 -21.71 4.87 14.83
CA GLU A 208 -20.53 5.66 15.29
C GLU A 208 -19.67 5.04 16.40
N ASN A 209 -20.19 4.07 17.16
CA ASN A 209 -19.51 3.50 18.34
C ASN A 209 -19.09 2.03 18.18
N ASN A 210 -19.23 1.42 16.99
CA ASN A 210 -19.03 -0.03 16.80
C ASN A 210 -17.69 -0.38 16.11
N THR A 211 -16.58 0.22 16.54
CA THR A 211 -15.23 -0.21 16.14
C THR A 211 -14.77 -1.48 16.88
N ALA A 212 -15.50 -1.89 17.92
CA ALA A 212 -15.23 -3.12 18.65
C ALA A 212 -15.48 -4.35 17.77
N MET A 213 -14.42 -5.12 17.55
CA MET A 213 -14.46 -6.41 16.88
C MET A 213 -15.30 -7.40 17.70
N VAL A 214 -16.00 -8.29 17.01
CA VAL A 214 -16.71 -9.40 17.67
C VAL A 214 -15.66 -10.46 18.01
N ASP A 215 -15.69 -11.02 19.22
CA ASP A 215 -14.92 -12.21 19.64
C ASP A 215 -13.46 -12.29 19.13
N SER A 216 -12.62 -11.30 19.50
CA SER A 216 -11.20 -11.20 19.09
C SER A 216 -10.41 -12.49 19.33
N ASP A 217 -10.65 -13.14 20.46
CA ASP A 217 -9.86 -14.30 20.90
C ASP A 217 -10.18 -15.54 20.06
N LYS A 218 -11.46 -15.70 19.68
CA LYS A 218 -11.88 -16.77 18.77
C LYS A 218 -11.32 -16.53 17.36
N LEU A 219 -11.33 -15.27 16.89
CA LEU A 219 -10.77 -14.90 15.60
C LEU A 219 -9.26 -15.15 15.53
N ILE A 220 -8.50 -14.79 16.57
CA ILE A 220 -7.06 -15.04 16.64
C ILE A 220 -6.79 -16.55 16.57
N SER A 221 -7.56 -17.36 17.30
CA SER A 221 -7.44 -18.83 17.26
C SER A 221 -7.80 -19.42 15.88
N THR A 222 -8.79 -18.87 15.18
CA THR A 222 -9.16 -19.32 13.83
C THR A 222 -8.08 -18.93 12.81
N ILE A 223 -7.57 -17.70 12.89
CA ILE A 223 -6.52 -17.19 12.00
C ILE A 223 -5.21 -17.96 12.23
N SER A 224 -4.81 -18.22 13.48
CA SER A 224 -3.61 -18.98 13.79
C SER A 224 -3.68 -20.41 13.27
N GLY A 225 -4.84 -21.08 13.42
CA GLY A 225 -5.09 -22.39 12.83
C GLY A 225 -4.96 -22.41 11.29
N LEU A 226 -5.53 -21.40 10.61
CA LEU A 226 -5.45 -21.26 9.15
C LEU A 226 -4.04 -20.93 8.65
N LEU A 227 -3.31 -20.08 9.37
CA LEU A 227 -1.91 -19.74 9.06
C LEU A 227 -1.00 -20.97 9.17
N ARG A 228 -1.22 -21.83 10.17
CA ARG A 228 -0.43 -23.04 10.40
C ARG A 228 -0.57 -24.08 9.28
N GLN A 229 -1.75 -24.17 8.67
CA GLN A 229 -2.01 -25.05 7.52
C GLN A 229 -1.46 -24.50 6.19
N LYS A 230 -0.87 -23.29 6.19
CA LYS A 230 -0.31 -22.60 5.00
C LYS A 230 -1.32 -22.34 3.87
N ASN A 231 -2.61 -22.38 4.18
CA ASN A 231 -3.68 -22.12 3.22
C ASN A 231 -4.10 -20.65 3.25
N PHE A 232 -3.42 -19.80 2.48
CA PHE A 232 -3.69 -18.34 2.44
C PHE A 232 -4.90 -17.95 1.57
N THR A 233 -5.82 -18.88 1.29
CA THR A 233 -7.05 -18.59 0.50
C THR A 233 -8.09 -17.83 1.31
N PHE A 234 -8.07 -17.92 2.64
CA PHE A 234 -9.01 -17.19 3.50
C PHE A 234 -8.88 -15.65 3.37
N ILE A 235 -7.67 -15.13 3.11
CA ILE A 235 -7.44 -13.69 2.86
C ILE A 235 -8.14 -13.26 1.57
N ASP A 236 -8.09 -14.10 0.53
CA ASP A 236 -8.80 -13.85 -0.73
C ASP A 236 -10.33 -13.96 -0.56
N ALA A 237 -10.80 -14.93 0.23
CA ALA A 237 -12.22 -15.03 0.58
C ALA A 237 -12.72 -13.80 1.35
N TYR A 238 -11.94 -13.30 2.31
CA TYR A 238 -12.24 -12.07 3.03
C TYR A 238 -12.28 -10.84 2.11
N LYS A 239 -11.35 -10.76 1.15
CA LYS A 239 -11.33 -9.71 0.13
C LYS A 239 -12.61 -9.70 -0.69
N GLU A 240 -13.03 -10.85 -1.20
CA GLU A 240 -14.26 -10.96 -1.99
C GLU A 240 -15.49 -10.59 -1.14
N GLU A 241 -15.56 -11.05 0.11
CA GLU A 241 -16.69 -10.73 1.01
C GLU A 241 -16.73 -9.23 1.40
N ALA A 242 -15.57 -8.59 1.57
CA ALA A 242 -15.50 -7.14 1.77
C ALA A 242 -16.03 -6.39 0.53
N ILE A 243 -15.66 -6.83 -0.68
CA ILE A 243 -16.11 -6.24 -1.94
C ILE A 243 -17.63 -6.45 -2.15
N THR A 244 -18.17 -7.63 -1.83
CA THR A 244 -19.63 -7.89 -1.91
C THR A 244 -20.39 -7.02 -0.92
N THR A 245 -19.86 -6.82 0.29
CA THR A 245 -20.43 -5.93 1.31
C THR A 245 -20.43 -4.46 0.85
N VAL A 246 -19.31 -3.96 0.31
CA VAL A 246 -19.25 -2.61 -0.29
C VAL A 246 -20.34 -2.43 -1.36
N LYS A 247 -20.50 -3.44 -2.24
CA LYS A 247 -21.52 -3.43 -3.30
C LYS A 247 -22.94 -3.41 -2.72
N ALA A 248 -23.20 -4.15 -1.64
CA ALA A 248 -24.50 -4.18 -0.98
C ALA A 248 -24.82 -2.83 -0.32
N ILE A 249 -23.88 -2.24 0.41
CA ILE A 249 -24.02 -0.94 1.08
C ILE A 249 -24.32 0.16 0.06
N VAL A 250 -23.53 0.28 -1.01
CA VAL A 250 -23.76 1.31 -2.05
C VAL A 250 -25.14 1.14 -2.68
N LYS A 251 -25.57 -0.09 -2.97
CA LYS A 251 -26.92 -0.36 -3.49
C LYS A 251 -28.01 0.05 -2.50
N GLN A 252 -27.88 -0.32 -1.23
CA GLN A 252 -28.84 0.01 -0.19
C GLN A 252 -28.99 1.52 -0.02
N MET A 253 -27.88 2.26 0.00
CA MET A 253 -27.89 3.72 0.13
C MET A 253 -28.55 4.42 -1.05
N VAL A 254 -28.30 3.94 -2.27
CA VAL A 254 -28.98 4.46 -3.47
C VAL A 254 -30.49 4.20 -3.38
N ILE A 255 -30.92 3.02 -2.91
CA ILE A 255 -32.34 2.69 -2.75
C ILE A 255 -33.00 3.54 -1.66
N GLU A 256 -32.36 3.70 -0.50
CA GLU A 256 -32.89 4.46 0.63
C GLU A 256 -33.15 5.93 0.27
N ILE A 257 -32.23 6.54 -0.48
CA ILE A 257 -32.36 7.94 -0.87
C ILE A 257 -33.36 8.13 -2.02
N ILE A 258 -33.43 7.20 -2.97
CA ILE A 258 -34.51 7.19 -3.98
C ILE A 258 -35.87 7.06 -3.29
N ALA A 259 -35.98 6.22 -2.25
CA ALA A 259 -37.23 6.04 -1.50
C ALA A 259 -37.60 7.29 -0.66
N SER A 260 -36.62 8.07 -0.22
CA SER A 260 -36.84 9.33 0.50
C SER A 260 -37.17 10.51 -0.42
N SER A 261 -36.86 10.40 -1.71
CA SER A 261 -37.17 11.42 -2.72
C SER A 261 -38.59 11.19 -3.23
N ASP A 262 -39.45 12.21 -3.18
CA ASP A 262 -40.86 12.22 -3.64
C ASP A 262 -41.05 11.98 -5.16
N ALA A 263 -40.04 11.47 -5.86
CA ALA A 263 -40.13 11.17 -7.29
C ALA A 263 -40.80 9.80 -7.48
N GLU A 264 -42.02 9.79 -8.02
CA GLU A 264 -42.68 8.56 -8.53
C GLU A 264 -41.81 7.92 -9.63
N ILE A 265 -40.90 7.02 -9.26
CA ILE A 265 -40.03 6.32 -10.19
C ILE A 265 -40.43 4.84 -10.21
N CYS A 266 -40.94 4.39 -11.36
CA CYS A 266 -41.22 2.98 -11.62
C CYS A 266 -39.95 2.14 -11.47
N LEU A 267 -40.00 1.15 -10.56
CA LEU A 267 -38.94 0.18 -10.28
C LEU A 267 -38.80 -0.87 -11.41
N THR A 268 -38.49 -0.44 -12.63
CA THR A 268 -38.19 -1.34 -13.75
C THR A 268 -36.80 -1.04 -14.32
N GLY A 269 -35.80 -1.79 -13.84
CA GLY A 269 -34.51 -1.97 -14.50
C GLY A 269 -33.41 -0.96 -14.17
N SER A 270 -32.31 -1.47 -13.61
CA SER A 270 -30.99 -0.82 -13.41
C SER A 270 -30.99 0.52 -12.65
N GLY A 271 -30.88 0.44 -11.32
CA GLY A 271 -30.78 1.60 -10.41
C GLY A 271 -29.60 2.57 -10.66
N GLU A 272 -28.66 2.23 -11.54
CA GLU A 272 -27.54 3.13 -11.93
C GLU A 272 -27.98 4.28 -12.87
N GLN A 273 -29.07 4.12 -13.62
CA GLN A 273 -29.61 5.17 -14.51
C GLN A 273 -30.57 6.14 -13.79
N GLN A 274 -31.02 5.78 -12.58
CA GLN A 274 -32.04 6.51 -11.80
C GLN A 274 -31.44 7.61 -10.89
N VAL A 275 -30.11 7.70 -10.77
CA VAL A 275 -29.44 8.77 -10.00
C VAL A 275 -29.56 10.14 -10.70
N GLN A 276 -29.83 10.17 -12.01
CA GLN A 276 -29.92 11.40 -12.82
C GLN A 276 -31.12 12.31 -12.49
N THR A 277 -32.12 11.80 -11.77
CA THR A 277 -33.35 12.51 -11.37
C THR A 277 -33.28 13.19 -10.01
N LEU A 278 -32.24 12.94 -9.21
CA LEU A 278 -32.08 13.57 -7.88
C LEU A 278 -31.64 15.04 -7.99
N SER A 279 -32.07 15.87 -7.04
CA SER A 279 -31.54 17.23 -6.93
C SER A 279 -30.06 17.22 -6.56
N LEU A 280 -29.32 18.25 -6.98
CA LEU A 280 -27.88 18.34 -6.73
C LEU A 280 -27.52 18.38 -5.23
N SER A 281 -28.39 18.96 -4.40
CA SER A 281 -28.20 19.00 -2.94
C SER A 281 -28.36 17.63 -2.30
N GLU A 282 -29.40 16.88 -2.68
CA GLU A 282 -29.66 15.52 -2.17
C GLU A 282 -28.59 14.54 -2.63
N TRP A 283 -28.11 14.71 -3.88
CA TRP A 283 -27.00 13.92 -4.40
C TRP A 283 -25.68 14.18 -3.64
N LEU A 284 -25.39 15.43 -3.25
CA LEU A 284 -24.21 15.72 -2.43
C LEU A 284 -24.31 15.13 -1.02
N THR A 285 -25.50 15.17 -0.40
CA THR A 285 -25.72 14.52 0.90
C THR A 285 -25.64 13.00 0.81
N LEU A 286 -26.09 12.41 -0.31
CA LEU A 286 -25.91 10.99 -0.61
C LEU A 286 -24.43 10.64 -0.65
N LEU A 287 -23.65 11.39 -1.43
CA LEU A 287 -22.23 11.13 -1.59
C LEU A 287 -21.49 11.28 -0.26
N GLU A 288 -21.80 12.32 0.52
CA GLU A 288 -21.20 12.55 1.84
C GLU A 288 -21.49 11.39 2.80
N THR A 289 -22.76 10.99 2.90
CA THR A 289 -23.15 9.84 3.73
C THR A 289 -22.48 8.56 3.22
N ALA A 290 -22.40 8.36 1.91
CA ALA A 290 -21.77 7.17 1.32
C ALA A 290 -20.27 7.12 1.55
N THR A 291 -19.57 8.25 1.44
CA THR A 291 -18.14 8.31 1.76
C THR A 291 -17.88 8.04 3.24
N LEU A 292 -18.74 8.52 4.14
CA LEU A 292 -18.61 8.29 5.58
C LEU A 292 -18.89 6.83 5.98
N THR A 293 -19.91 6.19 5.39
CA THR A 293 -20.20 4.77 5.67
C THR A 293 -19.12 3.86 5.10
N LEU A 294 -18.62 4.15 3.91
CA LEU A 294 -17.50 3.42 3.31
C LEU A 294 -16.20 3.62 4.08
N GLU A 295 -15.94 4.81 4.61
CA GLU A 295 -14.80 5.08 5.49
C GLU A 295 -14.86 4.22 6.76
N ARG A 296 -16.02 4.16 7.43
CA ARG A 296 -16.23 3.28 8.60
C ARG A 296 -15.99 1.81 8.26
N LEU A 297 -16.44 1.35 7.10
CA LEU A 297 -16.20 -0.01 6.63
C LEU A 297 -14.70 -0.27 6.38
N ILE A 298 -13.99 0.66 5.74
CA ILE A 298 -12.54 0.55 5.49
C ILE A 298 -11.77 0.46 6.81
N LEU A 299 -12.13 1.27 7.83
CA LEU A 299 -11.53 1.18 9.16
C LEU A 299 -11.79 -0.17 9.84
N ARG A 300 -12.98 -0.75 9.64
CA ARG A 300 -13.30 -2.09 10.15
C ARG A 300 -12.48 -3.19 9.47
N VAL A 301 -12.39 -3.15 8.15
CA VAL A 301 -11.54 -4.05 7.36
C VAL A 301 -10.08 -3.90 7.78
N LYS A 302 -9.63 -2.68 8.09
CA LYS A 302 -8.30 -2.42 8.63
C LYS A 302 -8.09 -3.09 9.99
N ALA A 303 -9.06 -3.03 10.91
CA ALA A 303 -8.94 -3.69 12.20
C ALA A 303 -8.78 -5.22 12.06
N VAL A 304 -9.54 -5.86 11.17
CA VAL A 304 -9.39 -7.30 10.88
C VAL A 304 -8.05 -7.60 10.21
N HIS A 305 -7.63 -6.75 9.27
CA HIS A 305 -6.29 -6.83 8.66
C HIS A 305 -5.18 -6.73 9.71
N ASP A 306 -5.27 -5.80 10.66
CA ASP A 306 -4.25 -5.59 11.69
C ASP A 306 -4.19 -6.80 12.63
N VAL A 307 -5.32 -7.43 12.97
CA VAL A 307 -5.32 -8.71 13.72
C VAL A 307 -4.69 -9.84 12.91
N MET A 308 -5.00 -9.97 11.62
CA MET A 308 -4.35 -10.96 10.74
C MET A 308 -2.84 -10.73 10.67
N PHE A 309 -2.42 -9.47 10.55
CA PHE A 309 -1.02 -9.08 10.50
C PHE A 309 -0.31 -9.36 11.82
N HIS A 310 -0.88 -8.94 12.96
CA HIS A 310 -0.33 -9.22 14.30
C HIS A 310 -0.24 -10.71 14.60
N THR A 311 -1.24 -11.50 14.17
CA THR A 311 -1.21 -12.97 14.33
C THR A 311 -0.11 -13.58 13.48
N ALA A 312 0.07 -13.12 12.23
CA ALA A 312 1.17 -13.56 11.36
C ALA A 312 2.54 -13.16 11.91
N CYS A 313 2.68 -11.95 12.48
CA CYS A 313 3.90 -11.48 13.14
C CYS A 313 4.22 -12.30 14.39
N SER A 314 3.23 -12.58 15.24
CA SER A 314 3.41 -13.41 16.44
C SER A 314 3.83 -14.85 16.10
N SER A 315 3.51 -15.31 14.89
CA SER A 315 3.87 -16.62 14.38
C SER A 315 5.27 -16.69 13.73
N THR A 316 5.95 -15.55 13.60
CA THR A 316 7.33 -15.44 13.10
C THR A 316 8.24 -14.94 14.23
N GLU A 317 9.47 -15.45 14.33
CA GLU A 317 10.45 -15.04 15.35
C GLU A 317 10.79 -13.55 15.26
N LYS A 318 9.98 -12.67 15.86
CA LYS A 318 10.38 -11.31 16.22
C LYS A 318 9.62 -10.82 17.45
N GLN A 319 10.05 -11.28 18.62
CA GLN A 319 10.35 -10.41 19.76
C GLN A 319 11.13 -11.18 20.83
N HIS A 320 12.45 -11.01 20.82
CA HIS A 320 13.25 -11.03 22.04
C HIS A 320 14.24 -9.86 21.93
N ASP A 321 13.77 -8.66 22.22
CA ASP A 321 14.65 -7.69 22.86
C ASP A 321 14.55 -7.92 24.37
N SER A 322 15.71 -7.85 25.01
CA SER A 322 16.03 -8.26 26.37
C SER A 322 15.11 -7.72 27.47
N ASP A 323 14.95 -8.56 28.51
CA ASP A 323 14.56 -8.26 29.90
C ASP A 323 13.04 -8.25 30.18
N ASP A 324 12.47 -9.40 30.57
CA ASP A 324 11.92 -9.64 31.92
C ASP A 324 11.32 -11.06 32.04
N SER A 325 11.19 -11.52 33.27
CA SER A 325 10.96 -12.91 33.72
C SER A 325 9.66 -13.63 33.28
N LEU A 326 9.84 -14.94 33.03
CA LEU A 326 8.92 -16.06 33.35
C LEU A 326 7.44 -15.92 32.93
N ASP A 327 7.10 -16.42 31.73
CA ASP A 327 5.85 -17.16 31.58
C ASP A 327 5.99 -18.30 30.54
N PHE A 328 5.44 -19.47 30.92
CA PHE A 328 5.48 -20.71 30.15
C PHE A 328 4.36 -20.69 29.10
N SER A 329 4.69 -20.41 27.85
CA SER A 329 3.92 -20.87 26.68
C SER A 329 4.85 -20.89 25.46
N GLU A 330 5.48 -22.04 25.21
CA GLU A 330 6.21 -22.31 23.97
C GLU A 330 5.21 -22.32 22.79
N SER A 331 4.90 -21.14 22.26
CA SER A 331 4.28 -21.02 20.93
C SER A 331 5.37 -21.24 19.89
N GLU A 332 5.54 -22.48 19.46
CA GLU A 332 6.49 -22.83 18.40
C GLU A 332 6.22 -21.99 17.14
N THR A 333 7.29 -21.43 16.57
CA THR A 333 7.24 -20.62 15.36
C THR A 333 6.94 -21.49 14.14
N PHE A 334 5.75 -21.37 13.55
CA PHE A 334 5.32 -22.27 12.46
C PHE A 334 5.44 -21.68 11.04
N LEU A 335 5.69 -20.37 10.89
CA LEU A 335 5.75 -19.69 9.59
C LEU A 335 7.20 -19.47 9.11
N ASN A 336 7.49 -19.92 7.88
CA ASN A 336 8.76 -19.61 7.21
C ASN A 336 8.81 -18.15 6.77
N LYS A 337 10.01 -17.56 6.70
CA LYS A 337 10.20 -16.16 6.26
C LYS A 337 9.58 -15.86 4.86
N SER A 338 9.63 -16.82 3.93
CA SER A 338 8.99 -16.71 2.62
C SER A 338 7.46 -16.71 2.67
N ASP A 339 6.89 -17.49 3.60
CA ASP A 339 5.44 -17.64 3.75
C ASP A 339 4.84 -16.38 4.39
N PHE A 340 5.58 -15.77 5.33
CA PHE A 340 5.24 -14.46 5.89
C PHE A 340 5.25 -13.35 4.85
N GLU A 341 6.25 -13.30 3.96
CA GLU A 341 6.30 -12.32 2.86
C GLU A 341 5.10 -12.46 1.90
N ILE A 342 4.62 -13.69 1.66
CA ILE A 342 3.40 -13.93 0.86
C ILE A 342 2.16 -13.39 1.58
N VAL A 343 2.03 -13.63 2.89
CA VAL A 343 0.91 -13.14 3.71
C VAL A 343 0.91 -11.63 3.77
N GLU A 344 2.05 -10.99 4.05
CA GLU A 344 2.20 -9.54 4.08
C GLU A 344 1.81 -8.91 2.74
N LYS A 345 2.26 -9.50 1.63
CA LYS A 345 1.87 -9.03 0.30
C LYS A 345 0.36 -9.15 0.06
N LYS A 346 -0.24 -10.30 0.38
CA LYS A 346 -1.68 -10.53 0.22
C LYS A 346 -2.53 -9.60 1.10
N LEU A 347 -2.11 -9.34 2.34
CA LEU A 347 -2.79 -8.43 3.26
C LEU A 347 -2.73 -6.98 2.77
N ASN A 348 -1.56 -6.55 2.25
CA ASN A 348 -1.43 -5.25 1.61
C ASN A 348 -2.29 -5.14 0.33
N ASP A 349 -2.37 -6.19 -0.47
CA ASP A 349 -3.19 -6.25 -1.69
C ASP A 349 -4.69 -6.25 -1.36
N LEU A 350 -5.11 -6.86 -0.24
CA LEU A 350 -6.48 -6.81 0.29
C LEU A 350 -6.91 -5.35 0.57
N LEU A 351 -6.14 -4.60 1.36
CA LEU A 351 -6.48 -3.20 1.69
C LEU A 351 -6.53 -2.33 0.43
N LYS A 352 -5.58 -2.51 -0.49
CA LYS A 352 -5.55 -1.80 -1.78
C LYS A 352 -6.78 -2.09 -2.61
N ALA A 353 -7.15 -3.37 -2.78
CA ALA A 353 -8.28 -3.78 -3.59
C ALA A 353 -9.62 -3.24 -3.05
N VAL A 354 -9.82 -3.29 -1.72
CA VAL A 354 -11.03 -2.77 -1.09
C VAL A 354 -11.12 -1.24 -1.24
N CYS A 355 -10.02 -0.51 -1.01
CA CYS A 355 -9.98 0.94 -1.20
C CYS A 355 -10.22 1.34 -2.66
N ASP A 356 -9.53 0.69 -3.62
CA ASP A 356 -9.70 0.94 -5.05
C ASP A 356 -11.15 0.68 -5.49
N TYR A 357 -11.78 -0.37 -4.99
CA TYR A 357 -13.18 -0.68 -5.29
C TYR A 357 -14.16 0.36 -4.70
N CYS A 358 -13.96 0.81 -3.47
CA CYS A 358 -14.74 1.90 -2.88
C CYS A 358 -14.63 3.17 -3.73
N HIS A 359 -13.41 3.53 -4.14
CA HIS A 359 -13.17 4.68 -5.02
C HIS A 359 -13.81 4.53 -6.39
N GLU A 360 -13.78 3.35 -7.00
CA GLU A 360 -14.44 3.06 -8.28
C GLU A 360 -15.96 3.20 -8.17
N ARG A 361 -16.56 2.71 -7.08
CA ARG A 361 -18.01 2.85 -6.84
C ARG A 361 -18.41 4.30 -6.62
N CYS A 362 -17.68 5.06 -5.80
CA CYS A 362 -17.91 6.50 -5.65
C CYS A 362 -17.67 7.25 -6.98
N ALA A 363 -16.66 6.87 -7.76
CA ALA A 363 -16.38 7.46 -9.07
C ALA A 363 -17.55 7.26 -10.05
N ASN A 364 -18.16 6.08 -10.04
CA ASN A 364 -19.35 5.79 -10.84
C ASN A 364 -20.57 6.61 -10.41
N LEU A 365 -20.75 6.86 -9.10
CA LEU A 365 -21.80 7.77 -8.61
C LEU A 365 -21.58 9.23 -9.07
N VAL A 366 -20.33 9.66 -9.18
CA VAL A 366 -19.96 11.01 -9.65
C VAL A 366 -20.05 11.15 -11.17
N SER A 367 -19.63 10.13 -11.93
CA SER A 367 -19.62 10.17 -13.39
C SER A 367 -21.02 10.11 -14.01
N ASN A 368 -21.96 9.45 -13.35
CA ASN A 368 -23.34 9.28 -13.83
C ASN A 368 -24.19 10.55 -13.72
N GLN A 369 -23.80 11.50 -12.86
CA GLN A 369 -24.48 12.79 -12.74
C GLN A 369 -23.97 13.74 -13.82
N SER A 370 -24.83 14.57 -14.41
CA SER A 370 -24.42 15.64 -15.32
C SER A 370 -24.51 17.01 -14.61
N LEU A 371 -23.35 17.58 -14.28
CA LEU A 371 -23.21 18.96 -13.79
C LEU A 371 -23.40 20.00 -14.92
N ASP A 372 -23.73 19.54 -16.13
CA ASP A 372 -23.99 20.41 -17.29
C ASP A 372 -25.36 21.11 -17.20
N LYS A 373 -26.22 20.74 -16.24
CA LYS A 373 -27.50 21.43 -15.99
C LYS A 373 -27.24 22.85 -15.47
N SER A 374 -28.02 23.83 -15.95
CA SER A 374 -27.79 25.29 -15.76
C SER A 374 -27.88 25.82 -14.32
N THR A 375 -28.12 24.96 -13.33
CA THR A 375 -28.39 25.33 -11.93
C THR A 375 -27.22 25.03 -10.97
N VAL A 376 -26.08 24.53 -11.45
CA VAL A 376 -24.95 24.19 -10.58
C VAL A 376 -24.22 25.44 -10.08
N THR A 377 -24.14 25.58 -8.76
CA THR A 377 -23.39 26.67 -8.10
C THR A 377 -21.96 26.25 -7.79
N ILE A 378 -21.03 27.20 -7.78
CA ILE A 378 -19.63 26.91 -7.46
C ILE A 378 -19.43 26.38 -6.03
N SER A 379 -20.32 26.75 -5.10
CA SER A 379 -20.32 26.24 -3.72
C SER A 379 -20.63 24.73 -3.67
N GLN A 380 -21.52 24.24 -4.55
CA GLN A 380 -21.81 22.81 -4.64
C GLN A 380 -20.60 22.02 -5.14
N ILE A 381 -19.85 22.57 -6.10
CA ILE A 381 -18.62 21.92 -6.63
C ILE A 381 -17.49 21.99 -5.61
N ALA A 382 -17.38 23.09 -4.86
CA ALA A 382 -16.43 23.20 -3.76
C ALA A 382 -16.72 22.15 -2.66
N ARG A 383 -18.00 21.97 -2.28
CA ARG A 383 -18.40 20.90 -1.35
C ARG A 383 -18.07 19.50 -1.89
N LEU A 384 -18.32 19.26 -3.17
CA LEU A 384 -17.91 18.00 -3.82
C LEU A 384 -16.38 17.79 -3.75
N SER A 385 -15.61 18.85 -4.02
CA SER A 385 -14.15 18.81 -3.94
C SER A 385 -13.66 18.48 -2.53
N GLU A 386 -14.33 19.01 -1.50
CA GLU A 386 -14.02 18.74 -0.10
C GLU A 386 -14.31 17.28 0.27
N ILE A 387 -15.50 16.77 -0.08
CA ILE A 387 -15.86 15.35 0.14
C ILE A 387 -14.84 14.42 -0.52
N VAL A 388 -14.49 14.66 -1.79
CA VAL A 388 -13.51 13.84 -2.53
C VAL A 388 -12.13 13.94 -1.89
N LYS A 389 -11.70 15.12 -1.46
CA LYS A 389 -10.40 15.32 -0.81
C LYS A 389 -10.32 14.58 0.52
N THR A 390 -11.32 14.75 1.39
CA THR A 390 -11.38 14.11 2.71
C THR A 390 -11.38 12.60 2.56
N PHE A 391 -12.25 12.05 1.72
CA PHE A 391 -12.33 10.60 1.52
C PHE A 391 -11.03 10.01 0.95
N THR A 392 -10.44 10.65 -0.08
CA THR A 392 -9.17 10.15 -0.63
C THR A 392 -8.01 10.25 0.38
N GLN A 393 -7.94 11.30 1.20
CA GLN A 393 -6.92 11.42 2.25
C GLN A 393 -7.03 10.31 3.30
N GLN A 394 -8.24 9.95 3.70
CA GLN A 394 -8.48 8.85 4.65
C GLN A 394 -8.08 7.49 4.05
N CYS A 395 -8.49 7.22 2.80
CA CYS A 395 -8.07 6.00 2.11
C CYS A 395 -6.55 5.93 1.90
N GLU A 396 -5.89 7.05 1.58
CA GLU A 396 -4.43 7.15 1.48
C GLU A 396 -3.75 6.84 2.81
N GLN A 397 -4.32 7.30 3.94
CA GLN A 397 -3.79 7.00 5.28
C GLN A 397 -3.93 5.52 5.66
N VAL A 398 -4.94 4.82 5.15
CA VAL A 398 -5.16 3.39 5.42
C VAL A 398 -4.33 2.49 4.49
N CYS A 399 -4.27 2.83 3.20
CA CYS A 399 -3.68 1.99 2.15
C CYS A 399 -2.22 2.32 1.84
N GLY A 400 -1.75 3.53 2.17
CA GLY A 400 -0.41 4.02 1.84
C GLY A 400 -0.21 4.34 0.34
N LYS A 401 -1.28 4.31 -0.46
CA LYS A 401 -1.27 4.60 -1.91
C LYS A 401 -2.41 5.55 -2.29
N GLU A 402 -2.13 6.46 -3.22
CA GLU A 402 -3.13 7.36 -3.80
C GLU A 402 -4.10 6.61 -4.73
N CYS A 403 -5.38 6.59 -4.36
CA CYS A 403 -6.45 6.07 -5.19
C CYS A 403 -6.93 7.16 -6.18
N VAL A 404 -6.81 6.89 -7.48
CA VAL A 404 -6.97 7.91 -8.53
C VAL A 404 -8.40 7.98 -9.10
N ALA A 405 -9.20 6.91 -9.00
CA ALA A 405 -10.49 6.81 -9.71
C ALA A 405 -11.48 7.93 -9.35
N LEU A 406 -11.69 8.20 -8.06
CA LEU A 406 -12.61 9.25 -7.62
C LEU A 406 -12.11 10.66 -7.97
N LYS A 407 -10.81 10.92 -7.77
CA LYS A 407 -10.14 12.18 -8.17
C LYS A 407 -10.30 12.41 -9.68
N ALA A 408 -10.17 11.38 -10.50
CA ALA A 408 -10.33 11.44 -11.94
C ALA A 408 -11.80 11.73 -12.35
N ALA A 409 -12.77 11.04 -11.74
CA ALA A 409 -14.19 11.29 -11.99
C ALA A 409 -14.62 12.72 -11.60
N PHE A 410 -14.19 13.18 -10.42
CA PHE A 410 -14.37 14.59 -10.03
C PHE A 410 -13.73 15.54 -11.02
N LYS A 411 -12.47 15.27 -11.43
CA LYS A 411 -11.75 16.14 -12.36
C LYS A 411 -12.44 16.24 -13.72
N ALA A 412 -12.93 15.13 -14.25
CA ALA A 412 -13.70 15.12 -15.49
C ALA A 412 -14.96 16.00 -15.38
N GLN A 413 -15.66 15.91 -14.26
CA GLN A 413 -16.89 16.64 -14.04
C GLN A 413 -16.68 18.14 -13.78
N ALA A 414 -15.72 18.47 -12.92
CA ALA A 414 -15.32 19.84 -12.66
C ALA A 414 -14.79 20.50 -13.93
N SER A 415 -14.04 19.78 -14.77
CA SER A 415 -13.58 20.29 -16.08
C SER A 415 -14.73 20.70 -17.00
N ARG A 416 -15.80 19.89 -17.07
CA ARG A 416 -17.01 20.25 -17.85
C ARG A 416 -17.66 21.53 -17.33
N TYR A 417 -17.82 21.65 -16.02
CA TYR A 417 -18.32 22.88 -15.41
C TYR A 417 -17.44 24.09 -15.72
N VAL A 418 -16.12 23.97 -15.52
CA VAL A 418 -15.16 25.05 -15.77
C VAL A 418 -15.18 25.46 -17.25
N GLN A 419 -15.35 24.51 -18.17
CA GLN A 419 -15.47 24.78 -19.59
C GLN A 419 -16.77 25.51 -19.94
N LYS A 420 -17.90 25.11 -19.34
CA LYS A 420 -19.18 25.79 -19.49
C LYS A 420 -19.11 27.21 -18.93
N PHE A 421 -18.60 27.37 -17.71
CA PHE A 421 -18.32 28.67 -17.10
C PHE A 421 -17.48 29.55 -18.02
N HIS A 422 -16.40 29.00 -18.61
CA HIS A 422 -15.56 29.74 -19.53
C HIS A 422 -16.31 30.17 -20.79
N THR A 423 -17.05 29.25 -21.40
CA THR A 423 -17.85 29.50 -22.61
C THR A 423 -18.88 30.60 -22.36
N ASP A 424 -19.60 30.54 -21.23
CA ASP A 424 -20.60 31.54 -20.85
C ASP A 424 -19.98 32.92 -20.63
N LYS A 425 -18.84 32.99 -19.91
CA LYS A 425 -18.14 34.26 -19.68
C LYS A 425 -17.53 34.84 -20.97
N LYS A 426 -16.95 34.00 -21.82
CA LYS A 426 -16.39 34.40 -23.12
C LYS A 426 -17.48 34.90 -24.06
N ALA A 427 -18.63 34.21 -24.14
CA ALA A 427 -19.78 34.64 -24.93
C ALA A 427 -20.36 35.96 -24.42
N LYS A 428 -20.55 36.11 -23.09
CA LYS A 428 -21.01 37.36 -22.49
C LYS A 428 -20.07 38.53 -22.80
N LEU A 429 -18.76 38.31 -22.68
CA LEU A 429 -17.76 39.34 -22.98
C LEU A 429 -17.76 39.71 -24.47
N ALA A 430 -17.87 38.74 -25.38
CA ALA A 430 -17.92 38.98 -26.81
C ALA A 430 -19.15 39.80 -27.22
N LEU A 431 -20.34 39.45 -26.72
CA LEU A 431 -21.58 40.20 -26.99
C LEU A 431 -21.51 41.66 -26.52
N LEU A 432 -20.89 41.91 -25.37
CA LEU A 432 -20.76 43.25 -24.82
C LEU A 432 -19.68 44.06 -25.53
N LEU A 433 -18.55 43.44 -25.88
CA LEU A 433 -17.54 44.08 -26.75
C LEU A 433 -18.14 44.50 -28.10
N ASP A 434 -18.97 43.66 -28.70
CA ASP A 434 -19.58 43.91 -29.99
C ASP A 434 -20.62 45.04 -29.97
N SER A 435 -21.26 45.26 -28.82
CA SER A 435 -22.22 46.35 -28.61
C SER A 435 -21.60 47.62 -27.99
N GLU A 436 -20.32 47.56 -27.59
CA GLU A 436 -19.62 48.65 -26.91
C GLU A 436 -19.50 49.90 -27.79
N GLN A 437 -19.94 51.03 -27.24
CA GLN A 437 -19.96 52.32 -27.93
C GLN A 437 -18.67 53.12 -27.74
N TRP A 438 -17.74 52.61 -26.90
CA TRP A 438 -16.46 53.23 -26.58
C TRP A 438 -16.65 54.65 -26.05
N LYS A 439 -17.57 54.80 -25.10
CA LYS A 439 -17.82 56.03 -24.37
C LYS A 439 -17.45 55.83 -22.91
N GLN A 440 -17.07 56.92 -22.25
CA GLN A 440 -16.80 56.91 -20.81
C GLN A 440 -18.06 56.45 -20.06
N ALA A 441 -17.90 55.43 -19.23
CA ALA A 441 -18.95 54.88 -18.38
C ALA A 441 -18.80 55.41 -16.94
N ASP A 442 -19.94 55.64 -16.28
CA ASP A 442 -19.94 55.90 -14.84
C ASP A 442 -19.57 54.62 -14.08
N VAL A 443 -18.77 54.77 -13.03
CA VAL A 443 -18.18 53.68 -12.24
C VAL A 443 -18.99 53.50 -10.95
N PRO A 444 -19.71 52.39 -10.80
CA PRO A 444 -20.34 52.05 -9.52
C PRO A 444 -19.30 51.90 -8.40
N SER A 445 -19.67 52.29 -7.18
CA SER A 445 -18.82 52.23 -5.98
C SER A 445 -18.27 50.81 -5.71
N GLU A 446 -19.03 49.78 -6.08
CA GLU A 446 -18.65 48.38 -5.95
C GLU A 446 -17.34 48.05 -6.71
N PHE A 447 -17.13 48.61 -7.90
CA PHE A 447 -15.89 48.42 -8.67
C PHE A 447 -14.70 49.12 -8.02
N GLN A 448 -14.92 50.30 -7.42
CA GLN A 448 -13.87 51.00 -6.67
C GLN A 448 -13.43 50.16 -5.46
N THR A 449 -14.37 49.64 -4.68
CA THR A 449 -14.05 48.78 -3.53
C THR A 449 -13.31 47.50 -3.94
N LEU A 450 -13.62 46.95 -5.11
CA LEU A 450 -12.94 45.77 -5.63
C LEU A 450 -11.48 46.06 -5.99
N ILE A 451 -11.22 47.17 -6.66
CA ILE A 451 -9.87 47.60 -7.05
C ILE A 451 -9.05 47.97 -5.80
N ASP A 452 -9.62 48.72 -4.87
CA ASP A 452 -8.96 49.09 -3.60
C ASP A 452 -8.62 47.83 -2.77
N GLY A 453 -9.52 46.84 -2.76
CA GLY A 453 -9.31 45.55 -2.11
C GLY A 453 -8.16 44.76 -2.73
N ILE A 454 -8.09 44.68 -4.06
CA ILE A 454 -6.99 44.02 -4.78
C ILE A 454 -5.67 44.75 -4.53
N SER A 455 -5.68 46.08 -4.56
CA SER A 455 -4.47 46.89 -4.33
C SER A 455 -3.93 46.76 -2.91
N SER A 456 -4.80 46.63 -1.91
CA SER A 456 -4.40 46.60 -0.49
C SER A 456 -4.02 45.20 0.00
N THR A 457 -4.78 44.17 -0.42
CA THR A 457 -4.58 42.79 0.06
C THR A 457 -3.68 41.96 -0.86
N GLY A 458 -3.52 42.37 -2.13
CA GLY A 458 -2.85 41.58 -3.15
C GLY A 458 -3.59 40.29 -3.53
N SER A 459 -4.82 40.08 -3.02
CA SER A 459 -5.59 38.86 -3.23
C SER A 459 -7.02 39.14 -3.69
N PHE A 460 -7.57 38.21 -4.46
CA PHE A 460 -8.94 38.27 -4.98
C PHE A 460 -9.98 37.73 -3.98
N SER A 461 -9.55 37.08 -2.89
CA SER A 461 -10.41 36.32 -1.96
C SER A 461 -11.19 37.17 -0.96
N HIS A 462 -10.57 38.23 -0.43
CA HIS A 462 -11.13 39.04 0.67
C HIS A 462 -12.17 40.08 0.24
N VAL A 463 -12.37 40.24 -1.07
CA VAL A 463 -13.34 41.18 -1.62
C VAL A 463 -14.70 40.46 -1.74
N LYS A 464 -15.77 41.01 -1.17
CA LYS A 464 -17.11 40.43 -1.26
C LYS A 464 -17.55 40.27 -2.73
N PRO A 465 -18.36 39.24 -3.09
CA PRO A 465 -19.00 39.16 -4.41
C PRO A 465 -19.77 40.44 -4.72
N LEU A 466 -19.58 41.00 -5.92
CA LEU A 466 -20.34 42.17 -6.38
C LEU A 466 -21.86 41.92 -6.25
N SER A 467 -22.29 40.69 -6.55
CA SER A 467 -23.67 40.22 -6.39
C SER A 467 -24.22 40.20 -4.95
N SER A 468 -23.36 40.27 -3.94
CA SER A 468 -23.77 40.32 -2.53
C SER A 468 -23.85 41.75 -1.97
N LEU A 469 -23.32 42.72 -2.71
CA LEU A 469 -23.37 44.15 -2.36
C LEU A 469 -24.63 44.82 -2.93
N SER A 470 -25.16 44.30 -4.05
CA SER A 470 -26.38 44.83 -4.69
C SER A 470 -27.69 44.47 -3.99
N ASN A 471 -27.71 43.50 -3.06
CA ASN A 471 -28.94 42.94 -2.45
C ASN A 471 -29.10 43.20 -0.93
N GLY A 472 -28.36 44.15 -0.35
CA GLY A 472 -28.31 44.35 1.10
C GLY A 472 -28.81 45.72 1.59
N CYS A 473 -30.09 46.03 1.38
CA CYS A 473 -30.76 47.11 2.10
C CYS A 473 -32.01 46.56 2.79
N GLU A 474 -31.84 45.86 3.91
CA GLU A 474 -32.84 45.82 5.00
C GLU A 474 -32.21 45.24 6.29
N GLY A 475 -32.16 46.08 7.34
CA GLY A 475 -32.05 45.69 8.75
C GLY A 475 -30.67 45.30 9.31
N ASN A 476 -29.96 46.20 9.98
CA ASN A 476 -30.03 46.34 11.45
C ASN A 476 -29.04 47.40 11.97
N SER A 477 -29.46 48.11 13.01
CA SER A 477 -28.89 49.35 13.53
C SER A 477 -27.56 49.21 14.31
N GLY A 478 -26.71 50.24 14.18
CA GLY A 478 -25.94 50.80 15.31
C GLY A 478 -24.42 50.63 15.27
N ARG A 479 -23.68 51.64 14.76
CA ARG A 479 -22.74 52.51 15.50
C ARG A 479 -21.92 53.37 14.52
N SER A 480 -21.86 54.66 14.83
CA SER A 480 -21.49 55.78 13.95
C SER A 480 -19.99 55.99 13.77
N THR A 481 -19.56 56.27 12.52
CA THR A 481 -18.48 57.22 12.13
C THR A 481 -18.76 57.76 10.72
N PRO A 482 -18.28 58.96 10.34
CA PRO A 482 -19.02 59.86 9.45
C PRO A 482 -18.68 59.72 7.94
N THR A 483 -19.75 59.83 7.14
CA THR A 483 -19.84 60.44 5.80
C THR A 483 -18.92 59.95 4.67
N LEU A 484 -19.46 59.07 3.83
CA LEU A 484 -19.39 59.11 2.36
C LEU A 484 -20.65 58.37 1.84
N ASP A 485 -21.57 59.10 1.19
CA ASP A 485 -22.80 58.53 0.63
C ASP A 485 -22.49 57.40 -0.37
N PRO A 486 -22.94 56.16 -0.16
CA PRO A 486 -22.55 55.02 -1.01
C PRO A 486 -23.33 54.91 -2.33
N SER A 487 -23.98 55.97 -2.82
CA SER A 487 -25.00 55.88 -3.88
C SER A 487 -24.67 56.56 -5.22
N LYS A 488 -23.61 57.36 -5.35
CA LYS A 488 -23.30 58.02 -6.64
C LYS A 488 -22.19 57.29 -7.38
N ALA A 489 -22.51 56.83 -8.58
CA ALA A 489 -21.49 56.37 -9.52
C ALA A 489 -20.51 57.51 -9.81
N ALA A 490 -19.22 57.22 -9.71
CA ALA A 490 -18.16 58.18 -9.97
C ALA A 490 -17.87 58.25 -11.47
N PRO A 491 -17.50 59.42 -12.02
CA PRO A 491 -17.20 59.52 -13.46
C PRO A 491 -15.92 58.77 -13.88
N VAL A 492 -15.07 58.41 -12.91
CA VAL A 492 -13.71 57.90 -13.14
C VAL A 492 -13.36 56.90 -12.03
N LEU A 493 -12.63 55.84 -12.39
CA LEU A 493 -12.08 54.86 -11.45
C LEU A 493 -10.75 55.36 -10.90
N GLN A 494 -10.52 55.31 -9.58
CA GLN A 494 -9.23 55.65 -8.99
C GLN A 494 -8.36 54.40 -8.86
N VAL A 495 -7.17 54.40 -9.46
CA VAL A 495 -6.23 53.27 -9.43
C VAL A 495 -4.86 53.79 -9.01
N ALA A 496 -4.34 53.34 -7.87
CA ALA A 496 -3.05 53.79 -7.33
C ALA A 496 -2.89 55.34 -7.24
N GLY A 497 -4.01 56.05 -6.98
CA GLY A 497 -4.04 57.51 -6.92
C GLY A 497 -4.17 58.23 -8.28
N GLU A 498 -4.27 57.49 -9.38
CA GLU A 498 -4.51 58.05 -10.71
C GLU A 498 -5.96 57.88 -11.18
N PRO A 499 -6.55 58.90 -11.84
CA PRO A 499 -7.85 58.81 -12.48
C PRO A 499 -7.82 57.96 -13.78
N TYR A 500 -8.65 56.92 -13.84
CA TYR A 500 -8.88 56.06 -15.00
C TYR A 500 -10.27 56.28 -15.59
N ALA A 501 -10.33 56.91 -16.78
CA ALA A 501 -11.53 56.92 -17.60
C ALA A 501 -11.72 55.53 -18.25
N VAL A 502 -12.86 54.91 -17.99
CA VAL A 502 -13.12 53.49 -18.34
C VAL A 502 -14.40 53.35 -19.16
N VAL A 503 -14.50 52.22 -19.87
CA VAL A 503 -15.68 51.80 -20.62
C VAL A 503 -16.42 50.67 -19.89
N GLY A 504 -17.71 50.48 -20.18
CA GLY A 504 -18.52 49.48 -19.47
C GLY A 504 -17.95 48.06 -19.59
N THR A 505 -17.45 47.69 -20.77
CA THR A 505 -16.93 46.35 -21.02
C THR A 505 -15.64 46.04 -20.23
N VAL A 506 -14.77 47.04 -19.95
CA VAL A 506 -13.56 46.78 -19.14
C VAL A 506 -13.89 46.58 -17.66
N LEU A 507 -14.90 47.29 -17.14
CA LEU A 507 -15.40 47.05 -15.78
C LEU A 507 -15.93 45.62 -15.62
N LEU A 508 -16.73 45.16 -16.59
CA LEU A 508 -17.17 43.78 -16.59
C LEU A 508 -16.00 42.79 -16.71
N LEU A 509 -15.01 43.08 -17.55
CA LEU A 509 -13.83 42.22 -17.66
C LEU A 509 -13.09 42.11 -16.32
N VAL A 510 -12.91 43.21 -15.58
CA VAL A 510 -12.34 43.19 -14.23
C VAL A 510 -13.16 42.30 -13.29
N GLN A 511 -14.50 42.40 -13.34
CA GLN A 511 -15.37 41.50 -12.57
C GLN A 511 -15.17 40.04 -12.98
N ILE A 512 -15.15 39.74 -14.27
CA ILE A 512 -14.94 38.38 -14.78
C ILE A 512 -13.58 37.85 -14.30
N ILE A 513 -12.49 38.61 -14.42
CA ILE A 513 -11.16 38.22 -13.93
C ILE A 513 -11.21 37.89 -12.43
N SER A 514 -11.87 38.74 -11.63
CA SER A 514 -12.04 38.48 -10.20
C SER A 514 -12.84 37.20 -9.92
N GLU A 515 -13.89 36.92 -10.70
CA GLU A 515 -14.67 35.68 -10.58
C GLU A 515 -13.84 34.44 -10.95
N TYR A 516 -12.97 34.52 -11.97
CA TYR A 516 -12.04 33.45 -12.33
C TYR A 516 -11.07 33.13 -11.18
N CYS A 517 -10.44 34.16 -10.59
CA CYS A 517 -9.49 33.98 -9.49
C CYS A 517 -10.17 33.37 -8.26
N ARG A 518 -11.31 33.92 -7.82
CA ARG A 518 -12.06 33.37 -6.67
C ARG A 518 -12.55 31.93 -6.91
N SER A 519 -12.96 31.63 -8.14
CA SER A 519 -13.40 30.29 -8.51
C SER A 519 -12.26 29.28 -8.51
N SER A 520 -11.08 29.70 -8.99
CA SER A 520 -9.86 28.91 -8.97
C SER A 520 -9.43 28.56 -7.54
N GLU A 521 -9.48 29.53 -6.63
CA GLU A 521 -9.09 29.34 -5.23
C GLU A 521 -9.97 28.32 -4.50
N ARG A 522 -11.30 28.39 -4.70
CA ARG A 522 -12.24 27.45 -4.09
C ARG A 522 -12.05 26.00 -4.55
N LEU A 523 -11.43 25.79 -5.72
CA LEU A 523 -11.18 24.49 -6.32
C LEU A 523 -9.68 24.17 -6.41
N ALA A 524 -8.85 24.91 -5.68
CA ALA A 524 -7.42 24.73 -5.65
C ALA A 524 -7.03 23.47 -4.84
N PRO A 525 -6.00 22.71 -5.26
CA PRO A 525 -5.18 22.89 -6.47
C PRO A 525 -5.73 22.16 -7.72
N MET A 526 -6.80 21.38 -7.59
CA MET A 526 -7.28 20.42 -8.61
C MET A 526 -7.63 21.07 -9.96
N MET A 527 -8.20 22.27 -9.97
CA MET A 527 -8.69 22.96 -11.19
C MET A 527 -7.90 24.21 -11.57
N SER A 528 -6.95 24.66 -10.76
CA SER A 528 -6.30 25.97 -10.91
C SER A 528 -5.58 26.13 -12.26
N GLN A 529 -4.99 25.05 -12.78
CA GLN A 529 -4.34 25.06 -14.10
C GLN A 529 -5.33 25.31 -15.25
N GLN A 530 -6.53 24.73 -15.19
CA GLN A 530 -7.55 24.92 -16.24
C GLN A 530 -8.11 26.34 -16.20
N TYR A 531 -8.39 26.89 -15.01
CA TYR A 531 -8.79 28.29 -14.85
C TYR A 531 -7.73 29.26 -15.38
N SER A 532 -6.45 29.00 -15.12
CA SER A 532 -5.34 29.82 -15.61
C SER A 532 -5.28 29.84 -17.14
N ARG A 533 -5.36 28.67 -17.79
CA ARG A 533 -5.41 28.55 -19.26
C ARG A 533 -6.61 29.30 -19.86
N ASN A 534 -7.80 29.10 -19.28
CA ASN A 534 -9.03 29.73 -19.75
C ASN A 534 -8.98 31.25 -19.59
N LEU A 535 -8.37 31.76 -18.51
CA LEU A 535 -8.16 33.20 -18.31
C LEU A 535 -7.18 33.77 -19.34
N SER A 536 -6.09 33.06 -19.65
CA SER A 536 -5.16 33.45 -20.73
C SER A 536 -5.87 33.56 -22.07
N GLU A 537 -6.74 32.60 -22.40
CA GLU A 537 -7.51 32.62 -23.65
C GLU A 537 -8.50 33.80 -23.67
N LEU A 538 -9.19 34.05 -22.55
CA LEU A 538 -10.13 35.16 -22.42
C LEU A 538 -9.45 36.51 -22.66
N LEU A 539 -8.29 36.75 -22.04
CA LEU A 539 -7.54 38.01 -22.18
C LEU A 539 -6.98 38.20 -23.59
N ARG A 540 -6.48 37.12 -24.22
CA ARG A 540 -6.02 37.17 -25.61
C ARG A 540 -7.19 37.44 -26.58
N SER A 541 -8.34 36.81 -26.34
CA SER A 541 -9.57 37.04 -27.11
C SER A 541 -10.06 38.48 -26.96
N PHE A 542 -10.01 39.04 -25.74
CA PHE A 542 -10.34 40.45 -25.49
C PHE A 542 -9.42 41.39 -26.28
N ASN A 543 -8.10 41.19 -26.20
CA ASN A 543 -7.13 42.02 -26.93
C ASN A 543 -7.37 41.97 -28.44
N SER A 544 -7.45 40.75 -28.99
CA SER A 544 -7.67 40.53 -30.43
C SER A 544 -8.96 41.18 -30.92
N ARG A 545 -10.06 41.06 -30.15
CA ARG A 545 -11.34 41.68 -30.51
C ARG A 545 -11.29 43.20 -30.41
N CYS A 546 -10.61 43.77 -29.42
CA CYS A 546 -10.38 45.21 -29.34
C CYS A 546 -9.62 45.73 -30.57
N CYS A 547 -8.57 45.02 -31.02
CA CYS A 547 -7.85 45.38 -32.26
C CYS A 547 -8.80 45.41 -33.46
N GLN A 548 -9.62 44.38 -33.64
CA GLN A 548 -10.56 44.28 -34.77
C GLN A 548 -11.62 45.38 -34.75
N LEU A 549 -12.20 45.65 -33.58
CA LEU A 549 -13.26 46.64 -33.42
C LEU A 549 -12.75 48.06 -33.65
N VAL A 550 -11.54 48.38 -33.16
CA VAL A 550 -11.04 49.76 -33.11
C VAL A 550 -10.04 50.03 -34.24
N LEU A 551 -8.93 49.28 -34.31
CA LEU A 551 -7.93 49.47 -35.36
C LEU A 551 -8.41 48.94 -36.72
N GLY A 552 -9.14 47.82 -36.71
CA GLY A 552 -9.74 47.21 -37.90
C GLY A 552 -11.07 47.84 -38.34
N ALA A 553 -11.52 48.90 -37.67
CA ALA A 553 -12.77 49.59 -37.91
C ALA A 553 -14.06 48.74 -37.82
N GLY A 554 -14.00 47.56 -37.19
CA GLY A 554 -15.15 46.65 -37.05
C GLY A 554 -16.30 47.24 -36.24
N ALA A 555 -16.02 48.15 -35.29
CA ALA A 555 -17.05 48.78 -34.47
C ALA A 555 -18.03 49.66 -35.26
N ILE A 556 -17.66 50.09 -36.48
CA ILE A 556 -18.57 50.81 -37.38
C ILE A 556 -19.72 49.90 -37.81
N HIS A 557 -19.41 48.64 -38.11
CA HIS A 557 -20.37 47.66 -38.60
C HIS A 557 -21.13 46.96 -37.47
N VAL A 558 -20.44 46.63 -36.37
CA VAL A 558 -20.99 45.80 -35.30
C VAL A 558 -21.67 46.63 -34.21
N ALA A 559 -21.04 47.73 -33.77
CA ALA A 559 -21.59 48.62 -32.74
C ALA A 559 -22.39 49.79 -33.32
N GLY A 560 -22.41 49.97 -34.65
CA GLY A 560 -23.14 51.06 -35.31
C GLY A 560 -22.50 52.44 -35.14
N LEU A 561 -21.21 52.51 -34.84
CA LEU A 561 -20.50 53.79 -34.74
C LEU A 561 -20.33 54.45 -36.11
N LYS A 562 -20.62 55.76 -36.21
CA LYS A 562 -20.45 56.50 -37.48
C LYS A 562 -18.99 56.60 -37.91
N THR A 563 -18.09 56.89 -36.96
CA THR A 563 -16.64 57.01 -37.18
C THR A 563 -15.89 56.65 -35.91
N ILE A 564 -14.64 56.21 -36.05
CA ILE A 564 -13.74 55.95 -34.91
C ILE A 564 -12.95 57.22 -34.63
N THR A 565 -13.17 57.79 -33.45
CA THR A 565 -12.55 59.07 -33.04
C THR A 565 -11.27 58.83 -32.23
N SER A 566 -10.46 59.89 -32.06
CA SER A 566 -9.29 59.88 -31.16
C SER A 566 -9.68 59.60 -29.70
N ALA A 567 -10.87 60.02 -29.25
CA ALA A 567 -11.40 59.69 -27.93
C ALA A 567 -11.65 58.19 -27.78
N ASN A 568 -12.24 57.54 -28.80
CA ASN A 568 -12.47 56.09 -28.78
C ASN A 568 -11.13 55.34 -28.69
N LEU A 569 -10.13 55.75 -29.47
CA LEU A 569 -8.77 55.19 -29.42
C LEU A 569 -8.13 55.37 -28.03
N ALA A 570 -8.26 56.56 -27.44
CA ALA A 570 -7.75 56.84 -26.10
C ALA A 570 -8.43 55.97 -25.02
N LEU A 571 -9.76 55.77 -25.09
CA LEU A 571 -10.51 54.94 -24.15
C LEU A 571 -10.10 53.47 -24.21
N VAL A 572 -9.86 52.94 -25.41
CA VAL A 572 -9.36 51.57 -25.60
C VAL A 572 -7.97 51.44 -24.99
N SER A 573 -7.08 52.41 -25.25
CA SER A 573 -5.75 52.45 -24.65
C SER A 573 -5.82 52.43 -23.11
N ARG A 574 -6.71 53.23 -22.49
CA ARG A 574 -6.91 53.21 -21.04
C ARG A 574 -7.50 51.90 -20.51
N ALA A 575 -8.44 51.30 -21.24
CA ALA A 575 -8.97 49.99 -20.88
C ALA A 575 -7.88 48.92 -20.87
N LEU A 576 -6.99 48.89 -21.88
CA LEU A 576 -5.86 47.95 -21.94
C LEU A 576 -4.85 48.22 -20.81
N GLN A 577 -4.57 49.49 -20.50
CA GLN A 577 -3.69 49.87 -19.40
C GLN A 577 -4.23 49.45 -18.02
N LEU A 578 -5.56 49.48 -17.83
CA LEU A 578 -6.18 48.96 -16.60
C LEU A 578 -5.97 47.44 -16.47
N ILE A 579 -6.09 46.68 -17.56
CA ILE A 579 -5.82 45.24 -17.56
C ILE A 579 -4.34 44.96 -17.32
N LEU A 580 -3.44 45.75 -17.90
CA LEU A 580 -1.99 45.68 -17.63
C LEU A 580 -1.69 45.90 -16.14
N TRP A 581 -2.38 46.84 -15.47
CA TRP A 581 -2.25 47.05 -14.04
C TRP A 581 -2.73 45.85 -13.20
N LEU A 582 -3.76 45.14 -13.66
CA LEU A 582 -4.33 44.00 -12.94
C LEU A 582 -3.48 42.71 -13.09
N LEU A 583 -2.73 42.56 -14.18
CA LEU A 583 -1.98 41.35 -14.51
C LEU A 583 -0.97 40.89 -13.44
N PRO A 584 -0.18 41.76 -12.78
CA PRO A 584 0.72 41.35 -11.69
C PRO A 584 0.00 40.64 -10.54
N TYR A 585 -1.19 41.12 -10.17
CA TYR A 585 -2.00 40.48 -9.11
C TYR A 585 -2.51 39.11 -9.56
N VAL A 586 -2.94 38.99 -10.83
CA VAL A 586 -3.33 37.69 -11.41
C VAL A 586 -2.14 36.72 -11.43
N ARG A 587 -0.95 37.21 -11.77
CA ARG A 587 0.29 36.41 -11.80
C ARG A 587 0.59 35.81 -10.42
N GLU A 588 0.58 36.62 -9.37
CA GLU A 588 0.82 36.14 -8.01
C GLU A 588 -0.27 35.18 -7.51
N HIS A 589 -1.53 35.40 -7.88
CA HIS A 589 -2.63 34.50 -7.49
C HIS A 589 -2.46 33.06 -8.02
N PHE A 590 -2.01 32.89 -9.27
CA PHE A 590 -1.86 31.56 -9.88
C PHE A 590 -0.48 30.91 -9.64
N ARG A 591 0.51 31.69 -9.16
CA ARG A 591 1.90 31.25 -8.93
C ARG A 591 2.06 30.00 -8.08
N PRO A 592 1.28 29.76 -7.01
CA PRO A 592 1.43 28.54 -6.20
C PRO A 592 1.01 27.27 -6.94
N TYR A 593 0.22 27.38 -8.02
CA TYR A 593 -0.49 26.24 -8.61
C TYR A 593 -0.05 25.92 -10.03
N THR A 594 0.50 26.88 -10.78
CA THR A 594 0.90 26.65 -12.17
C THR A 594 1.95 27.66 -12.64
N ASP A 595 2.67 27.31 -13.70
CA ASP A 595 3.56 28.25 -14.39
C ASP A 595 2.72 29.29 -15.16
N ILE A 596 3.02 30.58 -14.93
CA ILE A 596 2.28 31.71 -15.49
C ILE A 596 3.06 32.42 -16.61
N GLY A 597 3.93 31.73 -17.35
CA GLY A 597 4.67 32.29 -18.49
C GLY A 597 3.76 32.99 -19.53
N TRP A 598 2.50 32.57 -19.65
CA TRP A 598 1.51 33.23 -20.51
C TRP A 598 1.22 34.68 -20.11
N CYS A 599 1.32 35.05 -18.84
CA CYS A 599 1.11 36.44 -18.39
C CYS A 599 2.12 37.39 -19.07
N GLY A 600 3.38 36.97 -19.22
CA GLY A 600 4.39 37.78 -19.91
C GLY A 600 4.11 37.91 -21.41
N SER A 601 3.53 36.89 -22.05
CA SER A 601 3.08 37.00 -23.44
C SER A 601 1.91 37.97 -23.57
N VAL A 602 0.88 37.83 -22.74
CA VAL A 602 -0.31 38.71 -22.76
C VAL A 602 0.09 40.16 -22.44
N GLU A 603 1.00 40.37 -21.50
CA GLU A 603 1.55 41.70 -21.17
C GLU A 603 2.23 42.35 -22.39
N ARG A 604 3.06 41.60 -23.13
CA ARG A 604 3.66 42.09 -24.38
C ARG A 604 2.61 42.39 -25.45
N ASP A 605 1.64 41.50 -25.64
CA ASP A 605 0.59 41.67 -26.66
C ASP A 605 -0.28 42.91 -26.39
N LEU A 606 -0.65 43.14 -25.13
CA LEU A 606 -1.42 44.32 -24.70
C LEU A 606 -0.58 45.60 -24.82
N THR A 607 0.69 45.56 -24.44
CA THR A 607 1.60 46.73 -24.54
C THR A 607 1.84 47.12 -26.00
N SER A 608 2.03 46.13 -26.89
CA SER A 608 2.14 46.37 -28.34
C SER A 608 0.88 47.06 -28.86
N HIS A 609 -0.30 46.58 -28.47
CA HIS A 609 -1.55 47.18 -28.92
C HIS A 609 -1.74 48.61 -28.40
N VAL A 610 -1.37 48.90 -27.14
CA VAL A 610 -1.37 50.28 -26.62
C VAL A 610 -0.45 51.19 -27.45
N GLN A 611 0.72 50.70 -27.85
CA GLN A 611 1.65 51.45 -28.70
C GLN A 611 1.09 51.66 -30.12
N GLU A 612 0.53 50.63 -30.75
CA GLU A 612 -0.11 50.72 -32.07
C GLU A 612 -1.25 51.74 -32.09
N ILE A 613 -2.04 51.83 -31.02
CA ILE A 613 -3.08 52.85 -30.86
C ILE A 613 -2.44 54.25 -30.80
N ALA A 614 -1.38 54.43 -30.01
CA ALA A 614 -0.68 55.71 -29.91
C ALA A 614 -0.10 56.13 -31.27
N ASP A 615 0.54 55.21 -31.99
CA ASP A 615 1.09 55.43 -33.32
C ASP A 615 0.00 55.76 -34.33
N LYS A 616 -1.17 55.11 -34.22
CA LYS A 616 -2.33 55.42 -35.07
C LYS A 616 -2.85 56.83 -34.84
N ILE A 617 -2.95 57.29 -33.59
CA ILE A 617 -3.33 58.68 -33.27
C ILE A 617 -2.30 59.64 -33.86
N GLN A 618 -1.01 59.38 -33.66
CA GLN A 618 0.07 60.20 -34.22
C GLN A 618 0.01 60.27 -35.75
N PHE A 619 -0.22 59.14 -36.42
CA PHE A 619 -0.35 59.06 -37.86
C PHE A 619 -1.53 59.89 -38.37
N ILE A 620 -2.70 59.79 -37.73
CA ILE A 620 -3.89 60.56 -38.12
C ILE A 620 -3.60 62.06 -38.03
N VAL A 621 -2.98 62.50 -36.94
CA VAL A 621 -2.66 63.92 -36.72
C VAL A 621 -1.59 64.40 -37.69
N SER A 622 -0.54 63.60 -37.90
CA SER A 622 0.56 63.94 -38.82
C SER A 622 0.07 64.03 -40.27
N LYS A 623 -0.85 63.16 -40.69
CA LYS A 623 -1.49 63.23 -42.00
C LYS A 623 -2.29 64.53 -42.17
N ILE A 624 -3.11 64.90 -41.20
CA ILE A 624 -3.89 66.15 -41.24
C ILE A 624 -2.95 67.36 -41.34
N ILE A 625 -1.87 67.38 -40.54
CA ILE A 625 -0.87 68.45 -40.59
C ILE A 625 -0.19 68.51 -41.96
N GLY A 626 0.26 67.38 -42.49
CA GLY A 626 0.86 67.29 -43.83
C GLY A 626 -0.06 67.82 -44.92
N ASP A 627 -1.31 67.33 -44.99
CA ASP A 627 -2.30 67.77 -45.99
C ASP A 627 -2.57 69.29 -45.94
N GLN A 628 -2.55 69.89 -44.74
CA GLN A 628 -2.71 71.34 -44.58
C GLN A 628 -1.45 72.13 -44.94
N LEU A 629 -0.26 71.59 -44.71
CA LEU A 629 1.02 72.24 -45.04
C LEU A 629 1.36 72.10 -46.54
N ASP A 630 0.99 70.99 -47.19
CA ASP A 630 1.23 70.78 -48.62
C ASP A 630 0.44 71.76 -49.51
N SER A 631 -0.66 72.29 -49.00
CA SER A 631 -1.48 73.29 -49.68
C SER A 631 -1.24 74.72 -49.19
N TRP A 632 -0.28 74.92 -48.29
CA TRP A 632 0.02 76.22 -47.68
C TRP A 632 1.06 76.99 -48.50
N ASP A 633 0.91 78.32 -48.54
CA ASP A 633 1.86 79.26 -49.12
C ASP A 633 2.03 80.46 -48.17
N ALA A 634 3.23 81.05 -48.11
CA ALA A 634 3.60 82.10 -47.17
C ALA A 634 3.11 83.47 -47.65
N ARG A 635 1.79 83.70 -47.59
CA ARG A 635 1.15 84.97 -47.98
C ARG A 635 0.16 85.46 -46.93
N PRO A 636 -0.03 86.79 -46.79
CA PRO A 636 -1.11 87.35 -46.00
C PRO A 636 -2.48 86.86 -46.48
N PRO A 637 -3.48 86.68 -45.59
CA PRO A 637 -3.51 87.08 -44.17
C PRO A 637 -2.90 86.04 -43.21
N VAL A 638 -2.24 86.53 -42.15
CA VAL A 638 -1.77 85.71 -41.02
C VAL A 638 -2.74 85.88 -39.82
N PRO A 639 -3.18 84.81 -39.14
CA PRO A 639 -2.87 83.41 -39.42
C PRO A 639 -3.67 82.89 -40.63
N SER A 640 -2.97 82.15 -41.48
CA SER A 640 -3.48 81.52 -42.70
C SER A 640 -4.55 80.50 -42.39
N GLN A 641 -5.37 80.17 -43.40
CA GLN A 641 -6.43 79.18 -43.24
C GLN A 641 -5.87 77.80 -42.85
N SER A 642 -4.69 77.41 -43.37
CA SER A 642 -4.02 76.16 -43.04
C SER A 642 -3.60 76.11 -41.58
N PHE A 643 -2.91 77.14 -41.05
CA PHE A 643 -2.49 77.19 -39.65
C PHE A 643 -3.66 77.28 -38.67
N ARG A 644 -4.75 77.98 -39.04
CA ARG A 644 -6.00 77.97 -38.26
C ARG A 644 -6.60 76.56 -38.18
N LYS A 645 -6.64 75.82 -39.29
CA LYS A 645 -7.14 74.44 -39.32
C LYS A 645 -6.25 73.50 -38.51
N ILE A 646 -4.93 73.60 -38.64
CA ILE A 646 -3.97 72.81 -37.85
C ILE A 646 -4.21 73.05 -36.36
N SER A 647 -4.24 74.31 -35.94
CA SER A 647 -4.46 74.70 -34.54
C SER A 647 -5.82 74.21 -34.02
N LEU A 648 -6.89 74.34 -34.82
CA LEU A 648 -8.22 73.83 -34.48
C LEU A 648 -8.22 72.30 -34.30
N HIS A 649 -7.52 71.55 -35.16
CA HIS A 649 -7.41 70.09 -35.02
C HIS A 649 -6.61 69.69 -33.78
N LEU A 650 -5.55 70.43 -33.44
CA LEU A 650 -4.78 70.19 -32.21
C LEU A 650 -5.59 70.48 -30.94
N VAL A 651 -6.41 71.53 -30.93
CA VAL A 651 -7.32 71.82 -29.81
C VAL A 651 -8.37 70.72 -29.68
N LYS A 652 -9.04 70.33 -30.78
CA LYS A 652 -10.03 69.25 -30.76
C LYS A 652 -9.45 67.91 -30.34
N LEU A 653 -8.22 67.61 -30.75
CA LEU A 653 -7.50 66.43 -30.29
C LEU A 653 -7.29 66.50 -28.78
N HIS A 654 -6.84 67.64 -28.25
CA HIS A 654 -6.57 67.82 -26.84
C HIS A 654 -7.84 67.65 -26.01
N GLU A 655 -8.93 68.32 -26.40
CA GLU A 655 -10.25 68.18 -25.77
C GLU A 655 -10.72 66.72 -25.75
N ALA A 656 -10.44 65.96 -26.81
CA ALA A 656 -10.83 64.57 -26.93
C ALA A 656 -9.99 63.60 -26.07
N ILE A 657 -8.70 63.88 -25.79
CA ILE A 657 -7.81 62.93 -25.09
C ILE A 657 -7.41 63.36 -23.68
N ALA A 658 -7.43 64.66 -23.37
CA ALA A 658 -7.08 65.21 -22.06
C ALA A 658 -7.89 64.65 -20.88
N PRO A 659 -9.21 64.40 -20.98
CA PRO A 659 -9.96 63.81 -19.87
C PRO A 659 -9.68 62.31 -19.68
N ILE A 660 -9.02 61.65 -20.63
CA ILE A 660 -8.87 60.19 -20.67
C ILE A 660 -7.44 59.75 -20.36
N LEU A 661 -6.44 60.37 -21.00
CA LEU A 661 -5.04 59.98 -20.90
C LEU A 661 -4.29 60.73 -19.78
N PRO A 662 -3.33 60.09 -19.09
CA PRO A 662 -2.44 60.77 -18.17
C PRO A 662 -1.59 61.86 -18.85
N ARG A 663 -1.29 62.94 -18.14
CA ARG A 663 -0.46 64.06 -18.63
C ARG A 663 0.85 63.62 -19.30
N PRO A 664 1.62 62.66 -18.74
CA PRO A 664 2.86 62.20 -19.38
C PRO A 664 2.65 61.58 -20.76
N GLN A 665 1.52 60.90 -21.00
CA GLN A 665 1.22 60.30 -22.30
C GLN A 665 0.80 61.38 -23.31
N ILE A 666 0.02 62.38 -22.87
CA ILE A 666 -0.35 63.53 -23.70
C ILE A 666 0.92 64.29 -24.13
N HIS A 667 1.84 64.55 -23.19
CA HIS A 667 3.12 65.21 -23.48
C HIS A 667 3.94 64.46 -24.52
N ARG A 668 4.07 63.13 -24.41
CA ARG A 668 4.76 62.32 -25.43
C ARG A 668 4.07 62.40 -26.79
N LEU A 669 2.74 62.32 -26.82
CA LEU A 669 1.98 62.40 -28.07
C LEU A 669 2.20 63.75 -28.77
N TYR A 670 2.02 64.85 -28.04
CA TYR A 670 2.17 66.20 -28.57
C TYR A 670 3.61 66.54 -28.92
N LYS A 671 4.60 66.02 -28.19
CA LYS A 671 6.02 66.13 -28.56
C LYS A 671 6.30 65.50 -29.92
N THR A 672 5.79 64.30 -30.18
CA THR A 672 5.97 63.65 -31.49
C THR A 672 5.22 64.39 -32.59
N VAL A 673 3.99 64.84 -32.32
CA VAL A 673 3.21 65.66 -33.26
C VAL A 673 3.93 66.98 -33.58
N HIS A 674 4.51 67.62 -32.57
CA HIS A 674 5.26 68.86 -32.72
C HIS A 674 6.52 68.65 -33.58
N ARG A 675 7.29 67.58 -33.33
CA ARG A 675 8.42 67.20 -34.18
C ARG A 675 7.98 66.97 -35.63
N ASN A 676 6.92 66.20 -35.86
CA ASN A 676 6.42 65.93 -37.20
C ASN A 676 5.93 67.20 -37.92
N PHE A 677 5.34 68.14 -37.18
CA PHE A 677 5.01 69.46 -37.71
C PHE A 677 6.26 70.22 -38.15
N LYS A 678 7.32 70.25 -37.33
CA LYS A 678 8.59 70.91 -37.67
C LYS A 678 9.23 70.31 -38.91
N ASP A 679 9.30 68.98 -39.00
CA ASP A 679 9.88 68.29 -40.14
C ASP A 679 9.09 68.60 -41.43
N LYS A 680 7.76 68.56 -41.38
CA LYS A 680 6.91 68.86 -42.55
C LYS A 680 6.93 70.33 -42.96
N LEU A 681 7.00 71.23 -41.99
CA LEU A 681 7.16 72.65 -42.28
C LEU A 681 8.52 72.91 -42.93
N ARG A 682 9.61 72.30 -42.44
CA ARG A 682 10.94 72.38 -43.07
C ARG A 682 10.89 71.93 -44.53
N ASP A 683 10.31 70.76 -44.81
CA ASP A 683 10.16 70.24 -46.18
C ASP A 683 9.43 71.25 -47.09
N GLN A 684 8.36 71.86 -46.60
CA GLN A 684 7.60 72.87 -47.36
C GLN A 684 8.36 74.18 -47.56
N LEU A 685 9.10 74.66 -46.55
CA LEU A 685 9.95 75.85 -46.69
C LEU A 685 11.05 75.63 -47.73
N LEU A 686 11.65 74.45 -47.77
CA LEU A 686 12.62 74.06 -48.81
C LEU A 686 11.96 73.99 -50.20
N HIS A 687 10.76 73.43 -50.30
CA HIS A 687 10.02 73.34 -51.56
C HIS A 687 9.64 74.73 -52.13
N ILE A 688 9.21 75.66 -51.27
CA ILE A 688 8.84 77.04 -51.64
C ILE A 688 10.08 77.96 -51.76
N ASN A 689 11.28 77.46 -51.40
CA ASN A 689 12.55 78.20 -51.37
C ASN A 689 12.57 79.41 -50.43
N ILE A 690 11.90 79.32 -49.27
CA ILE A 690 11.94 80.38 -48.25
C ILE A 690 13.15 80.15 -47.34
N ILE A 691 13.93 81.19 -47.11
CA ILE A 691 15.13 81.17 -46.26
C ILE A 691 15.02 82.16 -45.11
N ASN A 692 15.83 81.94 -44.06
CA ASN A 692 15.94 82.88 -42.94
C ASN A 692 16.81 84.08 -43.32
N ASP A 693 16.23 84.98 -44.11
CA ASP A 693 16.88 86.19 -44.66
C ASP A 693 16.27 87.50 -44.14
N GLY A 694 15.29 87.41 -43.24
CA GLY A 694 14.53 88.57 -42.75
C GLY A 694 13.58 89.18 -43.78
N SER A 695 13.28 88.49 -44.90
CA SER A 695 12.32 88.93 -45.91
C SER A 695 10.88 89.05 -45.37
N PRO A 696 9.98 89.75 -46.11
CA PRO A 696 8.55 89.77 -45.76
C PRO A 696 7.93 88.36 -45.65
N GLN A 697 8.40 87.40 -46.45
CA GLN A 697 7.97 86.00 -46.38
C GLN A 697 8.47 85.33 -45.10
N HIS A 698 9.73 85.55 -44.71
CA HIS A 698 10.25 85.10 -43.41
C HIS A 698 9.42 85.69 -42.23
N GLY A 699 9.04 86.96 -42.32
CA GLY A 699 8.15 87.61 -41.35
C GLY A 699 6.77 86.95 -41.25
N VAL A 700 6.18 86.57 -42.39
CA VAL A 700 4.91 85.81 -42.45
C VAL A 700 5.08 84.46 -41.75
N VAL A 701 6.12 83.68 -42.08
CA VAL A 701 6.38 82.38 -41.43
C VAL A 701 6.57 82.53 -39.91
N THR A 702 7.34 83.51 -39.47
CA THR A 702 7.57 83.79 -38.05
C THR A 702 6.25 84.08 -37.32
N SER A 703 5.38 84.90 -37.92
CA SER A 703 4.07 85.22 -37.34
C SER A 703 3.09 84.03 -37.30
N GLU A 704 3.14 83.12 -38.28
CA GLU A 704 2.39 81.85 -38.27
C GLU A 704 2.88 80.90 -37.18
N LEU A 705 4.21 80.80 -37.01
CA LEU A 705 4.83 79.99 -35.96
C LEU A 705 4.48 80.50 -34.57
N MET A 706 4.46 81.82 -34.37
CA MET A 706 4.02 82.41 -33.10
C MET A 706 2.58 82.02 -32.77
N PHE A 707 1.67 82.04 -33.74
CA PHE A 707 0.28 81.59 -33.55
C PHE A 707 0.18 80.10 -33.19
N TYR A 708 0.96 79.25 -33.86
CA TYR A 708 1.01 77.81 -33.57
C TYR A 708 1.59 77.50 -32.18
N LEU A 709 2.70 78.14 -31.81
CA LEU A 709 3.35 77.97 -30.51
C LEU A 709 2.45 78.46 -29.37
N GLU A 710 1.77 79.59 -29.56
CA GLU A 710 0.80 80.09 -28.58
C GLU A 710 -0.35 79.10 -28.39
N THR A 711 -0.82 78.47 -29.47
CA THR A 711 -1.82 77.39 -29.38
C THR A 711 -1.29 76.23 -28.52
N LEU A 712 -0.05 75.78 -28.71
CA LEU A 712 0.52 74.71 -27.88
C LEU A 712 0.72 75.12 -26.41
N ARG A 713 1.11 76.38 -26.15
CA ARG A 713 1.23 76.93 -24.79
C ARG A 713 -0.12 76.96 -24.06
N THR A 714 -1.18 77.42 -24.72
CA THR A 714 -2.53 77.45 -24.14
C THR A 714 -3.04 76.05 -23.76
N LEU A 715 -2.70 75.03 -24.55
CA LEU A 715 -3.07 73.64 -24.30
C LEU A 715 -2.25 72.98 -23.17
N LYS A 716 -1.11 73.57 -22.76
CA LYS A 716 -0.17 72.98 -21.79
C LYS A 716 0.22 71.52 -22.12
N ALA A 717 0.19 71.19 -23.40
CA ALA A 717 0.32 69.83 -23.92
C ALA A 717 1.77 69.45 -24.24
N VAL A 718 2.69 70.41 -24.25
CA VAL A 718 4.14 70.22 -24.45
C VAL A 718 4.86 70.95 -23.30
N PRO A 719 5.97 70.42 -22.75
CA PRO A 719 6.77 71.12 -21.75
C PRO A 719 7.25 72.49 -22.25
N GLU A 720 7.31 73.48 -21.36
CA GLU A 720 7.71 74.85 -21.72
C GLU A 720 9.15 74.92 -22.26
N GLU A 721 10.02 73.99 -21.85
CA GLU A 721 11.40 73.86 -22.34
C GLU A 721 11.49 73.61 -23.86
N GLU A 722 10.52 72.89 -24.44
CA GLU A 722 10.46 72.61 -25.89
C GLU A 722 9.76 73.71 -26.68
N LEU A 723 9.15 74.69 -25.99
CA LEU A 723 8.43 75.82 -26.58
C LEU A 723 9.19 77.16 -26.39
N ALA A 724 10.47 77.10 -26.00
CA ALA A 724 11.33 78.26 -25.79
C ALA A 724 11.73 78.96 -27.09
N ASP A 725 12.07 80.24 -27.01
CA ASP A 725 12.57 81.03 -28.15
C ASP A 725 13.90 80.41 -28.63
N GLY A 726 13.86 79.76 -29.80
CA GLY A 726 14.96 79.00 -30.40
C GLY A 726 14.65 77.52 -30.66
N SER A 727 13.56 76.96 -30.10
CA SER A 727 13.18 75.56 -30.32
C SER A 727 12.70 75.23 -31.74
N MET A 728 12.42 76.28 -32.52
CA MET A 728 11.98 76.24 -33.92
C MET A 728 13.11 76.58 -34.90
N ASP A 729 14.32 76.92 -34.44
CA ASP A 729 15.42 77.31 -35.32
C ASP A 729 15.87 76.15 -36.23
N ASP A 730 15.60 74.92 -35.81
CA ASP A 730 15.87 73.72 -36.56
C ASP A 730 15.07 73.64 -37.87
N ILE A 731 13.91 74.28 -37.99
CA ILE A 731 13.13 74.26 -39.25
C ILE A 731 13.84 74.96 -40.41
N TRP A 732 14.83 75.81 -40.12
CA TRP A 732 15.60 76.57 -41.10
C TRP A 732 16.89 75.87 -41.54
N LEU A 733 17.26 74.78 -40.87
CA LEU A 733 18.41 73.96 -41.24
C LEU A 733 18.10 73.21 -42.54
N ARG A 734 19.01 73.31 -43.52
CA ARG A 734 18.92 72.64 -44.82
C ARG A 734 19.31 71.17 -44.74
#